data_AF-A0A535K8L0-F1
#
_entry.id   AF-A0A535K8L0-F1
#
_cell.length_a   1.000
_cell.length_b   1.000
_cell.length_c   1.000
_cell.angle_alpha   90.00
_cell.angle_beta   90.00
_cell.angle_gamma   90.00
#
_symmetry.space_group_name_H-M   'P 1'
#
loop_
_entity.id
_entity.type
_entity.pdbx_description
1 polymer ?
#
loop_
_entity_poly.entity_id
_entity_poly.type
_entity_poly.pdbx_seq_one_letter_code
_entity_poly.pdbx_strand_id
1 'polypeptide(L)'
;MTPVLRAPLLPAAAGAVCIALAVQIAPVGGIALAVALAGGFTLLALASADRPRRLCWCAAALVASISAVTTLFGPLPGFDLRHAGPLDGLREALAEPLRHLVPEPEGGIVRGIVLGERAAVDADLATAFARSGTSHLLAISGFNMTLVATAVALVARGRVRPAITASLTILCVLVYSVLVGLAPSVARAAVMAVVASLGLAFGRRAATDNALALAVATMVGIDASAIGDVGFLLSATATAGLLYLGEPISRRLHSLPGAIRQGLATTLAATLPTIPIIAAVFGRVSLVSPLANLVAVPLFPPLMLAGAATAVLGTVSPDLAMVPALLAYALASGLRLVVETAAALPLASLAVPDGPLAGLGYGGATALGLFFGPRLTWRGAQAIGGRVRPRRTSGVRPFAGHLFSRRALWASAALGIVLVNAGAALVLWPPPSGIRVRALDVGQGDAFLVELDGRTLLVDGGPDPARLLAELGASLPPWNRRIDVVALTHAHADHAAGLIGVLERYEVGLAIEPVGLNPGAVATAWSDRIARAHVPRRAVAAGARMRVGDATLTVLAPDGDPRVDVPSLVLRVEHGSFSMLFMGDATEQAQADLLLSPASLGARVYVPPHHGAASAYAVPLVAAVRPSAAVISVGAQNRYGHPTPETLAALGRVPTYRTDRDGTVELDQGGNAQLVVRTHANGLPPPRGGFLPHAPPAR
;
A
#
# COMPACT_ATOMS: atom_id res chain seq x y z
N MET A 1 6.78 6.24 -45.90
CA MET A 1 5.69 5.33 -45.49
C MET A 1 4.88 6.04 -44.42
N THR A 2 3.59 6.28 -44.65
CA THR A 2 2.72 7.03 -43.73
C THR A 2 2.63 6.33 -42.35
N PRO A 3 2.52 7.07 -41.23
CA PRO A 3 2.46 6.50 -39.88
C PRO A 3 1.30 5.50 -39.70
N VAL A 4 0.20 5.68 -40.43
CA VAL A 4 -0.98 4.77 -40.46
C VAL A 4 -0.63 3.35 -40.93
N LEU A 5 0.36 3.20 -41.81
CA LEU A 5 0.81 1.88 -42.28
C LEU A 5 1.74 1.16 -41.29
N ARG A 6 2.26 1.86 -40.26
CA ARG A 6 3.06 1.23 -39.19
C ARG A 6 2.18 0.65 -38.08
N ALA A 7 1.03 1.25 -37.80
CA ALA A 7 0.10 0.85 -36.76
C ALA A 7 -1.35 0.74 -37.30
N PRO A 8 -1.70 -0.33 -38.03
CA PRO A 8 -3.02 -0.52 -38.63
C PRO A 8 -4.22 -0.42 -37.67
N LEU A 9 -4.04 -0.65 -36.35
CA LEU A 9 -5.14 -0.59 -35.37
C LEU A 9 -5.31 0.80 -34.73
N LEU A 10 -4.45 1.77 -35.06
CA LEU A 10 -4.53 3.14 -34.53
C LEU A 10 -5.88 3.83 -34.83
N PRO A 11 -6.49 3.71 -36.03
CA PRO A 11 -7.79 4.31 -36.30
C PRO A 11 -8.92 3.74 -35.43
N ALA A 12 -8.85 2.44 -35.09
CA ALA A 12 -9.82 1.81 -34.19
C ALA A 12 -9.73 2.39 -32.77
N ALA A 13 -8.50 2.57 -32.26
CA ALA A 13 -8.28 3.19 -30.96
C ALA A 13 -8.76 4.65 -30.93
N ALA A 14 -8.43 5.43 -31.96
CA ALA A 14 -8.86 6.83 -32.06
C ALA A 14 -10.38 6.95 -32.15
N GLY A 15 -11.03 6.09 -32.96
CA GLY A 15 -12.49 6.02 -33.04
C GLY A 15 -13.13 5.72 -31.69
N ALA A 16 -12.63 4.69 -30.99
CA ALA A 16 -13.13 4.33 -29.66
C ALA A 16 -13.01 5.48 -28.65
N VAL A 17 -11.87 6.16 -28.62
CA VAL A 17 -11.63 7.31 -27.72
C VAL A 17 -12.57 8.47 -28.05
N CYS A 18 -12.75 8.82 -29.32
CA CYS A 18 -13.69 9.88 -29.71
C CYS A 18 -15.13 9.55 -29.32
N ILE A 19 -15.55 8.30 -29.51
CA ILE A 19 -16.88 7.83 -29.09
C ILE A 19 -17.01 7.96 -27.58
N ALA A 20 -16.06 7.43 -26.80
CA ALA A 20 -16.14 7.48 -25.34
C ALA A 20 -16.16 8.91 -24.77
N LEU A 21 -15.35 9.82 -25.33
CA LEU A 21 -15.42 11.24 -24.96
C LEU A 21 -16.78 11.84 -25.27
N ALA A 22 -17.35 11.54 -26.44
CA ALA A 22 -18.67 12.03 -26.81
C ALA A 22 -19.78 11.45 -25.91
N VAL A 23 -19.67 10.17 -25.53
CA VAL A 23 -20.59 9.52 -24.58
C VAL A 23 -20.55 10.17 -23.20
N GLN A 24 -19.37 10.57 -22.71
CA GLN A 24 -19.26 11.27 -21.42
C GLN A 24 -19.89 12.67 -21.43
N ILE A 25 -19.88 13.36 -22.57
CA ILE A 25 -20.47 14.69 -22.71
C ILE A 25 -21.99 14.59 -22.92
N ALA A 26 -22.42 13.74 -23.86
CA ALA A 26 -23.81 13.57 -24.25
C ALA A 26 -24.03 12.12 -24.74
N PRO A 27 -24.65 11.22 -23.94
CA PRO A 27 -24.80 9.81 -24.27
C PRO A 27 -25.44 9.57 -25.64
N VAL A 28 -26.51 10.32 -25.97
CA VAL A 28 -27.22 10.23 -27.26
C VAL A 28 -26.34 10.69 -28.42
N GLY A 29 -25.56 11.76 -28.22
CA GLY A 29 -24.61 12.25 -29.22
C GLY A 29 -23.46 11.27 -29.45
N GLY A 30 -22.99 10.61 -28.39
CA GLY A 30 -21.99 9.54 -28.46
C GLY A 30 -22.46 8.33 -29.25
N ILE A 31 -23.71 7.89 -29.07
CA ILE A 31 -24.32 6.80 -29.87
C ILE A 31 -24.39 7.20 -31.35
N ALA A 32 -24.87 8.40 -31.66
CA ALA A 32 -24.95 8.89 -33.04
C ALA A 32 -23.56 8.93 -33.70
N LEU A 33 -22.54 9.41 -32.98
CA LEU A 33 -21.15 9.41 -33.44
C LEU A 33 -20.62 7.98 -33.66
N ALA A 34 -20.93 7.05 -32.76
CA ALA A 34 -20.51 5.65 -32.88
C ALA A 34 -21.09 4.98 -34.13
N VAL A 35 -22.38 5.19 -34.39
CA VAL A 35 -23.06 4.67 -35.60
C VAL A 35 -22.47 5.31 -36.87
N ALA A 36 -22.25 6.63 -36.86
CA ALA A 36 -21.64 7.34 -37.99
C ALA A 36 -20.22 6.84 -38.30
N LEU A 37 -19.38 6.67 -37.27
CA LEU A 37 -18.03 6.13 -37.39
C LEU A 37 -18.03 4.67 -37.85
N ALA A 38 -18.93 3.82 -37.33
CA ALA A 38 -19.07 2.44 -37.77
C ALA A 38 -19.42 2.34 -39.26
N GLY A 39 -20.36 3.16 -39.73
CA GLY A 39 -20.71 3.25 -41.15
C GLY A 39 -19.53 3.74 -42.00
N GLY A 40 -18.88 4.84 -41.58
CA GLY A 40 -17.72 5.41 -42.28
C GLY A 40 -16.54 4.43 -42.40
N PHE A 41 -16.19 3.73 -41.31
CA PHE A 41 -15.13 2.73 -41.34
C PHE A 41 -15.50 1.51 -42.19
N THR A 42 -16.77 1.09 -42.21
CA THR A 42 -17.23 0.00 -43.08
C THR A 42 -17.05 0.36 -44.56
N LEU A 43 -17.42 1.59 -44.94
CA LEU A 43 -17.21 2.09 -46.31
C LEU A 43 -15.72 2.15 -46.69
N LEU A 44 -14.87 2.64 -45.78
CA LEU A 44 -13.41 2.66 -45.99
C LEU A 44 -12.81 1.24 -46.10
N ALA A 45 -13.35 0.26 -45.38
CA ALA A 45 -12.95 -1.14 -45.50
C ALA A 45 -13.28 -1.70 -46.89
N LEU A 46 -14.50 -1.46 -47.38
CA LEU A 46 -14.95 -1.90 -48.70
C LEU A 46 -14.15 -1.23 -49.83
N ALA A 47 -13.83 0.06 -49.68
CA ALA A 47 -13.04 0.83 -50.65
C ALA A 47 -11.53 0.49 -50.64
N SER A 48 -11.03 -0.21 -49.61
CA SER A 48 -9.61 -0.51 -49.48
C SER A 48 -9.19 -1.70 -50.35
N ALA A 49 -8.36 -1.42 -51.35
CA ALA A 49 -7.73 -2.45 -52.20
C ALA A 49 -6.70 -3.30 -51.44
N ASP A 50 -5.97 -2.68 -50.50
CA ASP A 50 -4.93 -3.37 -49.73
C ASP A 50 -5.52 -4.18 -48.56
N ARG A 51 -5.24 -5.50 -48.52
CA ARG A 51 -5.61 -6.39 -47.40
C ARG A 51 -5.29 -5.82 -46.00
N PRO A 52 -4.11 -5.23 -45.72
CA PRO A 52 -3.84 -4.66 -44.40
C PRO A 52 -4.75 -3.47 -44.08
N ARG A 53 -5.00 -2.55 -45.03
CA ARG A 53 -5.88 -1.39 -44.81
C ARG A 53 -7.33 -1.83 -44.60
N ARG A 54 -7.79 -2.84 -45.35
CA ARG A 54 -9.11 -3.44 -45.16
C ARG A 54 -9.31 -3.97 -43.75
N LEU A 55 -8.33 -4.70 -43.21
CA LEU A 55 -8.36 -5.21 -41.83
C LEU A 55 -8.36 -4.07 -40.79
N CYS A 56 -7.64 -2.97 -41.02
CA CYS A 56 -7.68 -1.78 -40.16
C CYS A 56 -9.11 -1.26 -39.98
N TRP A 57 -9.76 -1.03 -41.11
CA TRP A 57 -11.07 -0.39 -41.14
C TRP A 57 -12.16 -1.34 -40.65
N CYS A 58 -12.06 -2.64 -40.92
CA CYS A 58 -12.94 -3.64 -40.31
C CYS A 58 -12.83 -3.66 -38.78
N ALA A 59 -11.60 -3.60 -38.24
CA ALA A 59 -11.41 -3.54 -36.78
C ALA A 59 -11.97 -2.25 -36.18
N ALA A 60 -11.77 -1.11 -36.86
CA ALA A 60 -12.32 0.17 -36.42
C ALA A 60 -13.86 0.20 -36.47
N ALA A 61 -14.45 -0.37 -37.52
CA ALA A 61 -15.90 -0.52 -37.63
C ALA A 61 -16.46 -1.41 -36.52
N LEU A 62 -15.84 -2.57 -36.26
CA LEU A 62 -16.24 -3.49 -35.21
C LEU A 62 -16.23 -2.82 -33.83
N VAL A 63 -15.15 -2.11 -33.50
CA VAL A 63 -15.03 -1.41 -32.21
C VAL A 63 -16.09 -0.31 -32.08
N ALA A 64 -16.34 0.47 -33.14
CA ALA A 64 -17.39 1.49 -33.13
C ALA A 64 -18.79 0.87 -32.96
N SER A 65 -19.06 -0.26 -33.61
CA SER A 65 -20.31 -1.02 -33.43
C SER A 65 -20.47 -1.56 -32.02
N ILE A 66 -19.41 -2.16 -31.45
CA ILE A 66 -19.43 -2.64 -30.06
C ILE A 66 -19.71 -1.47 -29.11
N SER A 67 -19.03 -0.33 -29.30
CA SER A 67 -19.22 0.88 -28.49
C SER A 67 -20.66 1.40 -28.55
N ALA A 68 -21.27 1.38 -29.74
CA ALA A 68 -22.67 1.77 -29.91
C ALA A 68 -23.60 0.82 -29.14
N VAL A 69 -23.37 -0.49 -29.25
CA VAL A 69 -24.19 -1.53 -28.58
C VAL A 69 -24.05 -1.43 -27.06
N THR A 70 -22.84 -1.34 -26.53
CA THR A 70 -22.61 -1.23 -25.07
C THR A 70 -23.13 0.08 -24.50
N THR A 71 -23.11 1.17 -25.26
CA THR A 71 -23.72 2.43 -24.82
C THR A 71 -25.26 2.36 -24.84
N LEU A 72 -25.85 1.63 -25.79
CA LEU A 72 -27.31 1.55 -25.95
C LEU A 72 -27.96 0.58 -24.95
N PHE A 73 -27.34 -0.57 -24.70
CA PHE A 73 -27.88 -1.65 -23.88
C PHE A 73 -27.28 -1.71 -22.48
N GLY A 74 -26.42 -0.74 -22.13
CA GLY A 74 -25.57 -0.81 -20.95
C GLY A 74 -24.37 -1.74 -21.17
N PRO A 75 -23.38 -1.72 -20.26
CA PRO A 75 -22.28 -2.67 -20.32
C PRO A 75 -22.86 -4.08 -20.37
N LEU A 76 -22.33 -4.94 -21.26
CA LEU A 76 -22.64 -6.37 -21.25
C LEU A 76 -22.60 -6.85 -19.80
N PRO A 77 -23.58 -7.65 -19.30
CA PRO A 77 -23.74 -7.96 -17.89
C PRO A 77 -22.38 -8.25 -17.31
N GLY A 78 -21.87 -7.27 -16.56
CA GLY A 78 -20.53 -7.32 -16.04
C GLY A 78 -20.53 -8.53 -15.14
N PHE A 79 -19.79 -9.57 -15.50
CA PHE A 79 -19.34 -10.50 -14.49
C PHE A 79 -18.60 -9.62 -13.48
N ASP A 80 -19.25 -9.29 -12.36
CA ASP A 80 -18.61 -8.63 -11.24
C ASP A 80 -17.66 -9.66 -10.60
N LEU A 81 -16.55 -9.92 -11.31
CA LEU A 81 -15.51 -10.86 -10.93
C LEU A 81 -14.76 -10.40 -9.66
N ARG A 82 -15.11 -9.22 -9.11
CA ARG A 82 -14.62 -8.77 -7.81
C ARG A 82 -15.21 -9.56 -6.65
N HIS A 83 -16.33 -10.26 -6.87
CA HIS A 83 -17.04 -11.07 -5.87
C HIS A 83 -17.44 -12.45 -6.41
N ALA A 84 -16.66 -13.00 -7.36
CA ALA A 84 -16.89 -14.34 -7.84
C ALA A 84 -16.50 -15.34 -6.75
N GLY A 85 -17.47 -15.72 -5.90
CA GLY A 85 -17.28 -16.54 -4.69
C GLY A 85 -16.20 -17.64 -4.73
N PRO A 86 -16.08 -18.49 -5.76
CA PRO A 86 -15.01 -19.51 -5.80
C PRO A 86 -13.59 -18.93 -5.97
N LEU A 87 -13.43 -17.76 -6.58
CA LEU A 87 -12.15 -17.08 -6.74
C LEU A 87 -11.71 -16.37 -5.46
N ASP A 88 -12.66 -15.87 -4.67
CA ASP A 88 -12.38 -15.27 -3.37
C ASP A 88 -11.80 -16.30 -2.41
N GLY A 89 -12.35 -17.53 -2.41
CA GLY A 89 -11.77 -18.66 -1.65
C GLY A 89 -10.35 -19.02 -2.09
N LEU A 90 -10.05 -19.01 -3.39
CA LEU A 90 -8.70 -19.25 -3.90
C LEU A 90 -7.74 -18.12 -3.53
N ARG A 91 -8.18 -16.86 -3.66
CA ARG A 91 -7.39 -15.69 -3.29
C ARG A 91 -7.06 -15.70 -1.80
N GLU A 92 -8.04 -16.03 -0.97
CA GLU A 92 -7.88 -16.17 0.47
C GLU A 92 -6.90 -17.30 0.81
N ALA A 93 -7.04 -18.46 0.17
CA ALA A 93 -6.11 -19.57 0.34
C ALA A 93 -4.67 -19.22 -0.06
N LEU A 94 -4.47 -18.38 -1.09
CA LEU A 94 -3.15 -17.91 -1.50
C LEU A 94 -2.62 -16.75 -0.63
N ALA A 95 -3.51 -15.96 -0.03
CA ALA A 95 -3.14 -14.87 0.87
C ALA A 95 -2.70 -15.40 2.24
N GLU A 96 -3.30 -16.48 2.71
CA GLU A 96 -3.09 -16.99 4.06
C GLU A 96 -1.62 -17.33 4.38
N PRO A 97 -0.87 -18.05 3.52
CA PRO A 97 0.55 -18.29 3.76
C PRO A 97 1.37 -17.00 3.80
N LEU A 98 1.03 -16.00 2.98
CA LEU A 98 1.71 -14.70 3.01
C LEU A 98 1.46 -13.97 4.33
N ARG A 99 0.23 -14.03 4.87
CA ARG A 99 -0.12 -13.41 6.16
C ARG A 99 0.62 -14.06 7.33
N HIS A 100 0.75 -15.38 7.33
CA HIS A 100 1.43 -16.07 8.43
C HIS A 100 2.95 -16.01 8.32
N LEU A 101 3.51 -16.20 7.13
CA LEU A 101 4.95 -16.38 6.94
C LEU A 101 5.74 -15.08 6.74
N VAL A 102 5.12 -14.02 6.18
CA VAL A 102 5.82 -12.76 5.90
C VAL A 102 5.36 -11.68 6.88
N PRO A 103 6.21 -11.23 7.84
CA PRO A 103 5.90 -10.19 8.84
C PRO A 103 5.41 -8.86 8.25
N GLU A 104 4.60 -8.10 9.00
CA GLU A 104 4.20 -6.75 8.58
C GLU A 104 5.31 -5.75 8.97
N PRO A 105 5.46 -4.62 8.26
CA PRO A 105 4.64 -4.15 7.11
C PRO A 105 5.00 -4.78 5.76
N GLU A 106 6.02 -5.63 5.69
CA GLU A 106 6.46 -6.27 4.44
C GLU A 106 5.41 -7.21 3.82
N GLY A 107 4.62 -7.90 4.65
CA GLY A 107 3.54 -8.79 4.24
C GLY A 107 2.51 -8.07 3.37
N GLY A 108 2.12 -6.85 3.74
CA GLY A 108 1.24 -5.98 2.99
C GLY A 108 1.83 -5.58 1.63
N ILE A 109 3.13 -5.30 1.57
CA ILE A 109 3.84 -5.04 0.29
C ILE A 109 3.77 -6.27 -0.62
N VAL A 110 4.11 -7.45 -0.11
CA VAL A 110 4.12 -8.69 -0.90
C VAL A 110 2.71 -9.04 -1.39
N ARG A 111 1.70 -8.96 -0.53
CA ARG A 111 0.28 -9.17 -0.88
C ARG A 111 -0.22 -8.16 -1.91
N GLY A 112 0.16 -6.89 -1.77
CA GLY A 112 -0.14 -5.85 -2.75
C GLY A 112 0.45 -6.17 -4.13
N ILE A 113 1.70 -6.65 -4.19
CA ILE A 113 2.41 -6.99 -5.43
C ILE A 113 1.87 -8.26 -6.10
N VAL A 114 1.62 -9.31 -5.31
CA VAL A 114 1.26 -10.65 -5.81
C VAL A 114 -0.24 -10.82 -6.02
N LEU A 115 -1.06 -10.34 -5.08
CA LEU A 115 -2.50 -10.54 -5.07
C LEU A 115 -3.30 -9.26 -5.35
N GLY A 116 -2.67 -8.09 -5.29
CA GLY A 116 -3.33 -6.80 -5.58
C GLY A 116 -4.08 -6.22 -4.38
N GLU A 117 -3.80 -6.70 -3.17
CA GLU A 117 -4.44 -6.27 -1.93
C GLU A 117 -3.83 -4.97 -1.39
N ARG A 118 -4.22 -3.84 -2.00
CA ARG A 118 -3.70 -2.52 -1.62
C ARG A 118 -4.07 -2.10 -0.20
N ALA A 119 -5.22 -2.56 0.29
CA ALA A 119 -5.70 -2.25 1.64
C ALA A 119 -4.83 -2.88 2.75
N ALA A 120 -3.91 -3.79 2.40
CA ALA A 120 -2.99 -4.38 3.37
C ALA A 120 -1.80 -3.47 3.72
N VAL A 121 -1.57 -2.38 2.96
CA VAL A 121 -0.48 -1.43 3.21
C VAL A 121 -1.04 -0.25 4.01
N ASP A 122 -0.40 0.06 5.14
CA ASP A 122 -0.79 1.19 5.99
C ASP A 122 -0.61 2.55 5.27
N ALA A 123 -1.33 3.56 5.73
CA ALA A 123 -1.41 4.86 5.07
C ALA A 123 -0.06 5.62 5.00
N ASP A 124 0.82 5.45 5.99
CA ASP A 124 2.11 6.12 6.03
C ASP A 124 3.07 5.50 5.02
N LEU A 125 3.11 4.17 4.97
CA LEU A 125 3.88 3.46 3.95
C LEU A 125 3.34 3.76 2.55
N ALA A 126 2.02 3.76 2.34
CA ALA A 126 1.41 4.15 1.07
C ALA A 126 1.81 5.60 0.67
N THR A 127 1.89 6.50 1.64
CA THR A 127 2.37 7.88 1.45
C THR A 127 3.86 7.92 1.09
N ALA A 128 4.70 7.08 1.69
CA ALA A 128 6.12 6.97 1.35
C ALA A 128 6.30 6.47 -0.10
N PHE A 129 5.51 5.48 -0.54
CA PHE A 129 5.46 5.06 -1.95
C PHE A 129 5.04 6.20 -2.88
N ALA A 130 4.06 7.02 -2.47
CA ALA A 130 3.62 8.18 -3.24
C ALA A 130 4.69 9.28 -3.33
N ARG A 131 5.36 9.61 -2.22
CA ARG A 131 6.42 10.64 -2.15
C ARG A 131 7.67 10.24 -2.93
N SER A 132 8.07 8.98 -2.84
CA SER A 132 9.19 8.43 -3.61
C SER A 132 8.86 8.22 -5.11
N GLY A 133 7.59 8.34 -5.50
CA GLY A 133 7.15 8.13 -6.88
C GLY A 133 7.22 6.68 -7.33
N THR A 134 7.04 5.75 -6.38
CA THR A 134 7.12 4.29 -6.58
C THR A 134 5.78 3.58 -6.35
N SER A 135 4.68 4.30 -6.12
CA SER A 135 3.32 3.71 -5.94
C SER A 135 2.87 2.75 -7.04
N HIS A 136 3.40 2.90 -8.25
CA HIS A 136 3.11 1.99 -9.36
C HIS A 136 3.64 0.56 -9.13
N LEU A 137 4.56 0.36 -8.18
CA LEU A 137 5.04 -0.96 -7.75
C LEU A 137 4.04 -1.67 -6.83
N LEU A 138 3.32 -0.93 -5.97
CA LEU A 138 2.25 -1.50 -5.14
C LEU A 138 0.99 -1.88 -5.94
N ALA A 139 0.85 -1.33 -7.15
CA ALA A 139 -0.24 -1.65 -8.05
C ALA A 139 0.17 -2.78 -9.02
N ILE A 140 -0.70 -3.76 -9.21
CA ILE A 140 -0.47 -4.78 -10.24
C ILE A 140 -0.44 -4.12 -11.62
N SER A 141 0.72 -4.29 -12.27
CA SER A 141 1.07 -3.63 -13.52
C SER A 141 1.26 -4.64 -14.65
N GLY A 142 1.48 -4.14 -15.87
CA GLY A 142 1.80 -5.03 -17.00
C GLY A 142 3.14 -5.75 -16.87
N PHE A 143 4.00 -5.32 -15.96
CA PHE A 143 5.23 -6.04 -15.65
C PHE A 143 4.92 -7.39 -15.00
N ASN A 144 3.90 -7.46 -14.13
CA ASN A 144 3.47 -8.70 -13.48
C ASN A 144 2.99 -9.71 -14.52
N MET A 145 2.20 -9.28 -15.51
CA MET A 145 1.77 -10.13 -16.62
C MET A 145 2.94 -10.63 -17.47
N THR A 146 3.94 -9.77 -17.67
CA THR A 146 5.16 -10.14 -18.41
C THR A 146 5.98 -11.18 -17.65
N LEU A 147 6.06 -11.07 -16.32
CA LEU A 147 6.74 -12.05 -15.47
C LEU A 147 6.02 -13.40 -15.48
N VAL A 148 4.69 -13.41 -15.36
CA VAL A 148 3.89 -14.64 -15.48
C VAL A 148 4.11 -15.28 -16.85
N ALA A 149 4.02 -14.51 -17.93
CA ALA A 149 4.24 -15.01 -19.29
C ALA A 149 5.68 -15.56 -19.48
N THR A 150 6.67 -14.88 -18.92
CA THR A 150 8.07 -15.30 -19.00
C THR A 150 8.31 -16.59 -18.20
N ALA A 151 7.72 -16.72 -17.01
CA ALA A 151 7.81 -17.94 -16.21
C ALA A 151 7.25 -19.16 -16.96
N VAL A 152 6.06 -19.03 -17.56
CA VAL A 152 5.46 -20.08 -18.40
C VAL A 152 6.37 -20.41 -19.57
N ALA A 153 6.87 -19.39 -20.28
CA ALA A 153 7.76 -19.59 -21.42
C ALA A 153 9.08 -20.29 -21.04
N LEU A 154 9.65 -20.01 -19.86
CA LEU A 154 10.87 -20.66 -19.37
C LEU A 154 10.64 -22.13 -19.01
N VAL A 155 9.52 -22.45 -18.35
CA VAL A 155 9.14 -23.83 -18.02
C VAL A 155 8.86 -24.62 -19.31
N ALA A 156 8.18 -24.02 -20.27
CA ALA A 156 7.87 -24.63 -21.55
C ALA A 156 9.07 -24.72 -22.52
N ARG A 157 10.15 -23.97 -22.26
CA ARG A 157 11.28 -23.81 -23.19
C ARG A 157 11.90 -25.14 -23.57
N GLY A 158 11.85 -25.47 -24.86
CA GLY A 158 12.42 -26.70 -25.42
C GLY A 158 11.66 -27.98 -25.07
N ARG A 159 10.56 -27.89 -24.30
CA ARG A 159 9.76 -29.05 -23.86
C ARG A 159 8.48 -29.22 -24.68
N VAL A 160 7.91 -28.13 -25.19
CA VAL A 160 6.63 -28.15 -25.93
C VAL A 160 6.67 -27.25 -27.16
N ARG A 161 5.70 -27.44 -28.06
CA ARG A 161 5.56 -26.62 -29.28
C ARG A 161 5.26 -25.15 -28.93
N PRO A 162 5.69 -24.17 -29.76
CA PRO A 162 5.41 -22.75 -29.52
C PRO A 162 3.92 -22.42 -29.37
N ALA A 163 3.05 -23.11 -30.11
CA ALA A 163 1.61 -22.97 -30.01
C ALA A 163 1.08 -23.37 -28.61
N ILE A 164 1.58 -24.48 -28.05
CA ILE A 164 1.19 -24.93 -26.70
C ILE A 164 1.69 -23.94 -25.65
N THR A 165 2.94 -23.45 -25.81
CA THR A 165 3.49 -22.41 -24.92
C THR A 165 2.64 -21.15 -24.93
N ALA A 166 2.20 -20.71 -26.11
CA ALA A 166 1.33 -19.55 -26.26
C ALA A 166 -0.05 -19.78 -25.63
N SER A 167 -0.67 -20.95 -25.84
CA SER A 167 -1.95 -21.30 -25.22
C SER A 167 -1.88 -21.34 -23.70
N LEU A 168 -0.82 -21.96 -23.14
CA LEU A 168 -0.58 -21.98 -21.70
C LEU A 168 -0.35 -20.57 -21.14
N THR A 169 0.42 -19.75 -21.86
CA THR A 169 0.67 -18.35 -21.46
C THR A 169 -0.62 -17.54 -21.42
N ILE A 170 -1.46 -17.65 -22.44
CA ILE A 170 -2.77 -17.00 -22.50
C ILE A 170 -3.63 -17.45 -21.32
N LEU A 171 -3.72 -18.76 -21.08
CA LEU A 171 -4.51 -19.31 -19.98
C LEU A 171 -4.03 -18.78 -18.62
N CYS A 172 -2.73 -18.86 -18.32
CA CYS A 172 -2.17 -18.38 -17.06
C CYS A 172 -2.36 -16.88 -16.86
N VAL A 173 -2.15 -16.06 -17.90
CA VAL A 173 -2.36 -14.61 -17.83
C VAL A 173 -3.82 -14.27 -17.56
N LEU A 174 -4.77 -14.95 -18.22
CA LEU A 174 -6.20 -14.72 -17.99
C LEU A 174 -6.62 -15.13 -16.57
N VAL A 175 -6.22 -16.30 -16.11
CA VAL A 175 -6.50 -16.78 -14.74
C VAL A 175 -5.92 -15.81 -13.70
N TYR A 176 -4.66 -15.41 -13.85
CA TYR A 176 -4.01 -14.47 -12.93
C TYR A 176 -4.67 -13.08 -12.97
N SER A 177 -5.08 -12.61 -14.15
CA SER A 177 -5.77 -11.31 -14.30
C SER A 177 -7.13 -11.30 -13.60
N VAL A 178 -7.84 -12.43 -13.63
CA VAL A 178 -9.11 -12.60 -12.92
C VAL A 178 -8.87 -12.70 -11.41
N LEU A 179 -7.89 -13.49 -10.97
CA LEU A 179 -7.52 -13.66 -9.54
C LEU A 179 -7.21 -12.33 -8.84
N VAL A 180 -6.41 -11.49 -9.48
CA VAL A 180 -5.99 -10.18 -8.95
C VAL A 180 -7.15 -9.17 -8.94
N GLY A 181 -8.15 -9.37 -9.78
CA GLY A 181 -9.15 -8.39 -10.13
C GLY A 181 -8.76 -7.69 -11.44
N LEU A 182 -9.72 -7.61 -12.37
CA LEU A 182 -9.56 -7.02 -13.70
C LEU A 182 -9.48 -5.49 -13.66
N ALA A 183 -8.59 -4.93 -12.83
CA ALA A 183 -8.27 -3.52 -12.84
C ALA A 183 -7.85 -3.09 -14.26
N PRO A 184 -8.11 -1.84 -14.69
CA PRO A 184 -7.83 -1.43 -16.07
C PRO A 184 -6.36 -1.62 -16.49
N SER A 185 -5.39 -1.41 -15.60
CA SER A 185 -3.97 -1.69 -15.88
C SER A 185 -3.68 -3.17 -16.16
N VAL A 186 -4.37 -4.08 -15.44
CA VAL A 186 -4.28 -5.54 -15.58
C VAL A 186 -4.94 -6.00 -16.87
N ALA A 187 -6.17 -5.54 -17.14
CA ALA A 187 -6.91 -5.89 -18.35
C ALA A 187 -6.15 -5.52 -19.63
N ARG A 188 -5.58 -4.29 -19.68
CA ARG A 188 -4.73 -3.85 -20.79
C ARG A 188 -3.53 -4.78 -20.99
N ALA A 189 -2.83 -5.09 -19.89
CA ALA A 189 -1.64 -5.93 -19.95
C ALA A 189 -1.96 -7.36 -20.37
N ALA A 190 -3.10 -7.90 -19.95
CA ALA A 190 -3.61 -9.19 -20.39
C ALA A 190 -3.85 -9.21 -21.90
N VAL A 191 -4.55 -8.21 -22.44
CA VAL A 191 -4.77 -8.08 -23.90
C VAL A 191 -3.44 -8.02 -24.65
N MET A 192 -2.49 -7.22 -24.19
CA MET A 192 -1.17 -7.13 -24.83
C MET A 192 -0.39 -8.45 -24.77
N ALA A 193 -0.45 -9.17 -23.64
CA ALA A 193 0.19 -10.48 -23.49
C ALA A 193 -0.46 -11.55 -24.38
N VAL A 194 -1.78 -11.51 -24.56
CA VAL A 194 -2.50 -12.38 -25.50
C VAL A 194 -2.04 -12.11 -26.93
N VAL A 195 -2.00 -10.85 -27.35
CA VAL A 195 -1.50 -10.48 -28.69
C VAL A 195 -0.07 -10.93 -28.91
N ALA A 196 0.80 -10.74 -27.91
CA ALA A 196 2.19 -11.19 -27.97
C ALA A 196 2.31 -12.72 -28.10
N SER A 197 1.50 -13.46 -27.33
CA SER A 197 1.48 -14.92 -27.34
C SER A 197 0.96 -15.48 -28.66
N LEU A 198 -0.08 -14.87 -29.25
CA LEU A 198 -0.55 -15.22 -30.59
C LEU A 198 0.53 -14.97 -31.64
N GLY A 199 1.27 -13.87 -31.53
CA GLY A 199 2.45 -13.61 -32.36
C GLY A 199 3.44 -14.79 -32.33
N LEU A 200 3.77 -15.27 -31.13
CA LEU A 200 4.64 -16.44 -30.94
C LEU A 200 4.06 -17.72 -31.56
N ALA A 201 2.76 -17.98 -31.37
CA ALA A 201 2.10 -19.16 -31.92
C ALA A 201 2.16 -19.21 -33.46
N PHE A 202 2.05 -18.06 -34.12
CA PHE A 202 2.09 -17.92 -35.58
C PHE A 202 3.50 -17.63 -36.14
N GLY A 203 4.54 -17.64 -35.30
CA GLY A 203 5.91 -17.34 -35.72
C GLY A 203 6.13 -15.90 -36.21
N ARG A 204 5.31 -14.97 -35.75
CA ARG A 204 5.36 -13.54 -36.12
C ARG A 204 5.85 -12.69 -34.96
N ARG A 205 6.61 -11.63 -35.27
CA ARG A 205 6.95 -10.60 -34.27
C ARG A 205 5.69 -9.84 -33.89
N ALA A 206 5.42 -9.74 -32.59
CA ALA A 206 4.30 -8.93 -32.09
C ALA A 206 4.55 -7.46 -32.43
N ALA A 207 3.61 -6.84 -33.15
CA ALA A 207 3.63 -5.40 -33.39
C ALA A 207 3.11 -4.69 -32.14
N THR A 208 4.00 -4.20 -31.28
CA THR A 208 3.69 -3.56 -29.99
C THR A 208 2.73 -2.38 -30.12
N ASP A 209 2.86 -1.61 -31.21
CA ASP A 209 2.00 -0.47 -31.52
C ASP A 209 0.55 -0.91 -31.72
N ASN A 210 0.36 -2.03 -32.44
CA ASN A 210 -0.95 -2.62 -32.66
C ASN A 210 -1.51 -3.27 -31.41
N ALA A 211 -0.67 -3.86 -30.56
CA ALA A 211 -1.10 -4.40 -29.28
C ALA A 211 -1.65 -3.31 -28.35
N LEU A 212 -0.96 -2.15 -28.29
CA LEU A 212 -1.44 -1.00 -27.50
C LEU A 212 -2.72 -0.41 -28.09
N ALA A 213 -2.77 -0.21 -29.41
CA ALA A 213 -3.96 0.32 -30.08
C ALA A 213 -5.16 -0.62 -29.92
N LEU A 214 -4.96 -1.95 -30.05
CA LEU A 214 -6.02 -2.93 -29.80
C LEU A 214 -6.49 -2.90 -28.36
N ALA A 215 -5.58 -2.82 -27.38
CA ALA A 215 -5.94 -2.77 -25.97
C ALA A 215 -6.78 -1.53 -25.66
N VAL A 216 -6.36 -0.35 -26.12
CA VAL A 216 -7.14 0.90 -25.96
C VAL A 216 -8.51 0.79 -26.64
N ALA A 217 -8.54 0.34 -27.89
CA ALA A 217 -9.78 0.20 -28.66
C ALA A 217 -10.77 -0.79 -27.99
N THR A 218 -10.26 -1.92 -27.50
CA THR A 218 -11.07 -2.97 -26.86
C THR A 218 -11.62 -2.48 -25.53
N MET A 219 -10.77 -1.92 -24.67
CA MET A 219 -11.19 -1.49 -23.33
C MET A 219 -12.20 -0.33 -23.40
N VAL A 220 -11.89 0.71 -24.18
CA VAL A 220 -12.75 1.89 -24.32
C VAL A 220 -14.01 1.56 -25.12
N GLY A 221 -13.93 0.64 -26.08
CA GLY A 221 -15.10 0.21 -26.85
C GLY A 221 -16.06 -0.68 -26.07
N ILE A 222 -15.56 -1.48 -25.11
CA ILE A 222 -16.41 -2.26 -24.21
C ILE A 222 -17.02 -1.35 -23.14
N ASP A 223 -16.20 -0.47 -22.55
CA ASP A 223 -16.62 0.45 -21.49
C ASP A 223 -16.09 1.87 -21.75
N ALA A 224 -16.99 2.75 -22.18
CA ALA A 224 -16.69 4.16 -22.43
C ALA A 224 -16.27 4.90 -21.15
N SER A 225 -16.67 4.43 -19.97
CA SER A 225 -16.29 5.06 -18.69
C SER A 225 -14.81 4.87 -18.37
N ALA A 226 -14.15 3.87 -18.96
CA ALA A 226 -12.73 3.58 -18.77
C ALA A 226 -11.81 4.77 -19.11
N ILE A 227 -12.24 5.71 -19.95
CA ILE A 227 -11.47 6.92 -20.27
C ILE A 227 -11.36 7.89 -19.08
N GLY A 228 -12.29 7.83 -18.13
CA GLY A 228 -12.24 8.59 -16.88
C GLY A 228 -11.42 7.90 -15.79
N ASP A 229 -11.04 6.64 -15.98
CA ASP A 229 -10.23 5.90 -15.01
C ASP A 229 -8.77 6.34 -15.05
N VAL A 230 -8.28 6.82 -13.90
CA VAL A 230 -6.91 7.32 -13.75
C VAL A 230 -5.88 6.20 -14.00
N GLY A 231 -6.17 4.97 -13.57
CA GLY A 231 -5.29 3.82 -13.78
C GLY A 231 -5.12 3.47 -15.24
N PHE A 232 -6.20 3.52 -16.02
CA PHE A 232 -6.18 3.38 -17.48
C PHE A 232 -5.33 4.46 -18.13
N LEU A 233 -5.60 5.73 -17.83
CA LEU A 233 -4.87 6.88 -18.40
C LEU A 233 -3.37 6.80 -18.13
N LEU A 234 -2.98 6.57 -16.87
CA LEU A 234 -1.57 6.42 -16.49
C LEU A 234 -0.92 5.23 -17.19
N SER A 235 -1.60 4.09 -17.26
CA SER A 235 -1.03 2.88 -17.84
C SER A 235 -0.87 2.96 -19.36
N ALA A 236 -1.84 3.57 -20.06
CA ALA A 236 -1.81 3.75 -21.51
C ALA A 236 -0.74 4.78 -21.92
N THR A 237 -0.70 5.93 -21.24
CA THR A 237 0.29 6.99 -21.53
C THR A 237 1.71 6.59 -21.16
N ALA A 238 1.93 5.87 -20.04
CA ALA A 238 3.24 5.32 -19.71
C ALA A 238 3.74 4.34 -20.77
N THR A 239 2.85 3.47 -21.30
CA THR A 239 3.22 2.49 -22.32
C THR A 239 3.53 3.15 -23.66
N ALA A 240 2.74 4.15 -24.06
CA ALA A 240 3.04 4.97 -25.22
C ALA A 240 4.40 5.70 -25.04
N GLY A 241 4.66 6.21 -23.84
CA GLY A 241 5.94 6.80 -23.45
C GLY A 241 7.12 5.84 -23.63
N LEU A 242 7.04 4.64 -23.07
CA LEU A 242 8.06 3.60 -23.22
C LEU A 242 8.34 3.27 -24.70
N LEU A 243 7.29 3.20 -25.52
CA LEU A 243 7.38 2.86 -26.94
C LEU A 243 8.01 3.98 -27.77
N TYR A 244 7.63 5.24 -27.55
CA TYR A 244 8.02 6.37 -28.41
C TYR A 244 9.18 7.21 -27.85
N LEU A 245 9.34 7.29 -26.53
CA LEU A 245 10.37 8.11 -25.86
C LEU A 245 11.55 7.29 -25.34
N GLY A 246 11.41 5.97 -25.16
CA GLY A 246 12.46 5.10 -24.62
C GLY A 246 13.78 5.16 -25.39
N GLU A 247 13.75 4.90 -26.69
CA GLU A 247 14.96 4.93 -27.53
C GLU A 247 15.55 6.35 -27.68
N PRO A 248 14.77 7.41 -27.95
CA PRO A 248 15.30 8.78 -27.98
C PRO A 248 16.00 9.20 -26.68
N ILE A 249 15.43 8.89 -25.51
CA ILE A 249 16.03 9.23 -24.22
C ILE A 249 17.30 8.43 -23.99
N SER A 250 17.28 7.11 -24.26
CA SER A 250 18.44 6.24 -24.13
C SER A 250 19.64 6.73 -24.97
N ARG A 251 19.39 7.20 -26.21
CA ARG A 251 20.44 7.79 -27.07
C ARG A 251 21.04 9.08 -26.50
N ARG A 252 20.24 9.90 -25.81
CA ARG A 252 20.75 11.12 -25.15
C ARG A 252 21.60 10.80 -23.92
N LEU A 253 21.28 9.73 -23.20
CA LEU A 253 22.00 9.26 -22.02
C LEU A 253 23.18 8.33 -22.36
N HIS A 254 23.70 8.37 -23.59
CA HIS A 254 24.75 7.44 -24.06
C HIS A 254 26.05 7.49 -23.25
N SER A 255 26.32 8.60 -22.56
CA SER A 255 27.49 8.79 -21.67
C SER A 255 27.42 7.95 -20.38
N LEU A 256 26.24 7.46 -20.00
CA LEU A 256 26.05 6.66 -18.79
C LEU A 256 26.31 5.16 -19.04
N PRO A 257 26.71 4.39 -18.01
CA PRO A 257 26.81 2.94 -18.10
C PRO A 257 25.50 2.29 -18.53
N GLY A 258 25.58 1.23 -19.35
CA GLY A 258 24.41 0.63 -20.02
C GLY A 258 23.20 0.32 -19.12
N ALA A 259 23.41 -0.22 -17.92
CA ALA A 259 22.33 -0.55 -16.98
C ALA A 259 21.64 0.72 -16.42
N ILE A 260 22.43 1.71 -15.99
CA ILE A 260 21.91 2.99 -15.48
C ILE A 260 21.19 3.74 -16.59
N ARG A 261 21.79 3.76 -17.79
CA ARG A 261 21.19 4.36 -18.98
C ARG A 261 19.83 3.76 -19.31
N GLN A 262 19.74 2.43 -19.32
CA GLN A 262 18.49 1.74 -19.61
C GLN A 262 17.45 2.00 -18.52
N GLY A 263 17.81 1.87 -17.24
CA GLY A 263 16.90 2.13 -16.12
C GLY A 263 16.33 3.56 -16.14
N LEU A 264 17.21 4.57 -16.24
CA LEU A 264 16.79 5.97 -16.31
C LEU A 264 15.97 6.26 -17.58
N ALA A 265 16.36 5.71 -18.73
CA ALA A 265 15.62 5.91 -19.97
C ALA A 265 14.21 5.30 -19.88
N THR A 266 14.06 4.10 -19.32
CA THR A 266 12.74 3.47 -19.12
C THR A 266 11.89 4.26 -18.13
N THR A 267 12.45 4.69 -17.00
CA THR A 267 11.71 5.46 -16.00
C THR A 267 11.29 6.81 -16.57
N LEU A 268 12.20 7.58 -17.17
CA LEU A 268 11.87 8.88 -17.75
C LEU A 268 10.87 8.75 -18.91
N ALA A 269 10.99 7.73 -19.75
CA ALA A 269 10.06 7.49 -20.86
C ALA A 269 8.63 7.19 -20.37
N ALA A 270 8.49 6.48 -19.25
CA ALA A 270 7.19 6.23 -18.63
C ALA A 270 6.67 7.46 -17.85
N THR A 271 7.54 8.12 -17.07
CA THR A 271 7.16 9.20 -16.16
C THR A 271 6.77 10.47 -16.92
N LEU A 272 7.53 10.89 -17.94
CA LEU A 272 7.30 12.16 -18.63
C LEU A 272 5.86 12.32 -19.16
N PRO A 273 5.28 11.34 -19.89
CA PRO A 273 3.88 11.45 -20.35
C PRO A 273 2.84 11.36 -19.22
N THR A 274 3.20 10.76 -18.08
CA THR A 274 2.27 10.60 -16.95
C THR A 274 2.26 11.78 -15.99
N ILE A 275 3.32 12.60 -15.95
CA ILE A 275 3.42 13.77 -15.04
C ILE A 275 2.17 14.66 -15.08
N PRO A 276 1.62 15.05 -16.26
CA PRO A 276 0.44 15.92 -16.30
C PRO A 276 -0.78 15.31 -15.63
N ILE A 277 -0.97 13.99 -15.78
CA ILE A 277 -2.08 13.25 -15.17
C ILE A 277 -1.84 13.15 -13.65
N ILE A 278 -0.62 12.78 -13.24
CA ILE A 278 -0.27 12.64 -11.83
C ILE A 278 -0.42 13.98 -11.09
N ALA A 279 0.07 15.07 -11.68
CA ALA A 279 -0.02 16.40 -11.13
C ALA A 279 -1.48 16.88 -11.04
N ALA A 280 -2.28 16.66 -12.09
CA ALA A 280 -3.68 17.07 -12.11
C ALA A 280 -4.56 16.31 -11.11
N VAL A 281 -4.32 15.02 -10.93
CA VAL A 281 -5.17 14.14 -10.09
C VAL A 281 -4.70 14.13 -8.64
N PHE A 282 -3.39 14.07 -8.40
CA PHE A 282 -2.85 13.85 -7.05
C PHE A 282 -2.22 15.10 -6.43
N GLY A 283 -2.15 16.22 -7.17
CA GLY A 283 -1.58 17.48 -6.66
C GLY A 283 -0.11 17.37 -6.24
N ARG A 284 0.63 16.38 -6.76
CA ARG A 284 2.03 16.13 -6.37
C ARG A 284 2.87 15.57 -7.51
N VAL A 285 4.15 15.93 -7.52
CA VAL A 285 5.15 15.35 -8.45
C VAL A 285 6.40 14.96 -7.66
N SER A 286 6.82 13.69 -7.78
CA SER A 286 8.04 13.19 -7.16
C SER A 286 9.26 13.49 -8.02
N LEU A 287 10.25 14.17 -7.43
CA LEU A 287 11.53 14.49 -8.09
C LEU A 287 12.54 13.34 -7.97
N VAL A 288 12.43 12.54 -6.91
CA VAL A 288 13.34 11.43 -6.61
C VAL A 288 12.97 10.14 -7.35
N SER A 289 11.80 10.10 -8.00
CA SER A 289 11.28 8.92 -8.70
C SER A 289 12.28 8.25 -9.65
N PRO A 290 13.06 8.95 -10.51
CA PRO A 290 14.05 8.30 -11.37
C PRO A 290 15.16 7.57 -10.61
N LEU A 291 15.59 8.12 -9.47
CA LEU A 291 16.65 7.53 -8.65
C LEU A 291 16.11 6.38 -7.78
N ALA A 292 14.94 6.56 -7.18
CA ALA A 292 14.27 5.52 -6.39
C ALA A 292 14.00 4.27 -7.26
N ASN A 293 13.49 4.46 -8.48
CA ASN A 293 13.21 3.36 -9.40
C ASN A 293 14.45 2.63 -9.92
N LEU A 294 15.62 3.28 -9.94
CA LEU A 294 16.86 2.61 -10.34
C LEU A 294 17.23 1.46 -9.39
N VAL A 295 16.84 1.55 -8.12
CA VAL A 295 17.08 0.54 -7.09
C VAL A 295 15.83 -0.33 -6.85
N ALA A 296 14.65 0.29 -6.81
CA ALA A 296 13.40 -0.42 -6.51
C ALA A 296 12.96 -1.39 -7.63
N VAL A 297 13.08 -1.00 -8.91
CA VAL A 297 12.61 -1.83 -10.04
C VAL A 297 13.38 -3.15 -10.16
N PRO A 298 14.73 -3.19 -10.02
CA PRO A 298 15.47 -4.46 -10.02
C PRO A 298 15.10 -5.44 -8.90
N LEU A 299 14.64 -4.94 -7.74
CA LEU A 299 14.19 -5.78 -6.63
C LEU A 299 12.83 -6.42 -6.89
N PHE A 300 12.03 -5.84 -7.80
CA PHE A 300 10.65 -6.24 -8.01
C PHE A 300 10.47 -7.65 -8.60
N PRO A 301 11.16 -8.08 -9.69
CA PRO A 301 11.01 -9.45 -10.20
C PRO A 301 11.30 -10.56 -9.19
N PRO A 302 12.45 -10.57 -8.47
CA PRO A 302 12.72 -11.62 -7.51
C PRO A 302 11.74 -11.57 -6.34
N LEU A 303 11.30 -10.37 -5.92
CA LEU A 303 10.29 -10.20 -4.89
C LEU A 303 8.94 -10.81 -5.31
N MET A 304 8.46 -10.50 -6.51
CA MET A 304 7.21 -11.03 -7.05
C MET A 304 7.27 -12.56 -7.18
N LEU A 305 8.39 -13.11 -7.67
CA LEU A 305 8.57 -14.56 -7.80
C LEU A 305 8.65 -15.25 -6.44
N ALA A 306 9.37 -14.69 -5.47
CA ALA A 306 9.47 -15.23 -4.11
C ALA A 306 8.11 -15.17 -3.39
N GLY A 307 7.37 -14.07 -3.53
CA GLY A 307 6.02 -13.92 -2.99
C GLY A 307 5.03 -14.90 -3.63
N ALA A 308 5.02 -15.02 -4.96
CA ALA A 308 4.17 -15.99 -5.65
C ALA A 308 4.51 -17.45 -5.27
N ALA A 309 5.81 -17.77 -5.13
CA ALA A 309 6.26 -19.08 -4.66
C ALA A 309 5.82 -19.35 -3.21
N THR A 310 5.89 -18.35 -2.34
CA THR A 310 5.41 -18.44 -0.95
C THR A 310 3.91 -18.72 -0.89
N ALA A 311 3.12 -17.97 -1.68
CA ALA A 311 1.67 -18.16 -1.76
C ALA A 311 1.31 -19.58 -2.24
N VAL A 312 1.92 -20.05 -3.33
CA VAL A 312 1.61 -21.37 -3.90
C VAL A 312 2.12 -22.51 -3.03
N LEU A 313 3.40 -22.51 -2.63
CA LEU A 313 3.97 -23.60 -1.83
C LEU A 313 3.35 -23.66 -0.44
N GLY A 314 2.95 -22.51 0.11
CA GLY A 314 2.35 -22.42 1.43
C GLY A 314 0.97 -23.06 1.52
N THR A 315 0.22 -23.12 0.41
CA THR A 315 -1.03 -23.90 0.35
C THR A 315 -0.80 -25.41 0.45
N VAL A 316 0.40 -25.89 0.13
CA VAL A 316 0.77 -27.30 0.20
C VAL A 316 1.41 -27.62 1.55
N SER A 317 2.37 -26.81 1.98
CA SER A 317 3.06 -26.96 3.26
C SER A 317 3.71 -25.64 3.68
N PRO A 318 3.48 -25.15 4.91
CA PRO A 318 4.16 -23.97 5.45
C PRO A 318 5.69 -24.12 5.45
N ASP A 319 6.20 -25.34 5.68
CA ASP A 319 7.64 -25.60 5.77
C ASP A 319 8.33 -25.42 4.42
N LEU A 320 7.69 -25.85 3.33
CA LEU A 320 8.21 -25.65 1.96
C LEU A 320 8.22 -24.17 1.56
N ALA A 321 7.29 -23.39 2.10
CA ALA A 321 7.17 -21.97 1.82
C ALA A 321 8.11 -21.09 2.65
N MET A 322 8.77 -21.64 3.69
CA MET A 322 9.64 -20.87 4.58
C MET A 322 10.80 -20.19 3.84
N VAL A 323 11.51 -20.92 2.96
CA VAL A 323 12.65 -20.39 2.20
C VAL A 323 12.23 -19.23 1.27
N PRO A 324 11.22 -19.38 0.39
CA PRO A 324 10.76 -18.27 -0.43
C PRO A 324 10.13 -17.14 0.40
N ALA A 325 9.53 -17.43 1.56
CA ALA A 325 8.98 -16.40 2.45
C ALA A 325 10.09 -15.52 3.04
N LEU A 326 11.19 -16.12 3.51
CA LEU A 326 12.35 -15.39 4.02
C LEU A 326 12.99 -14.51 2.93
N LEU A 327 13.08 -15.03 1.70
CA LEU A 327 13.57 -14.26 0.56
C LEU A 327 12.62 -13.09 0.23
N ALA A 328 11.31 -13.34 0.21
CA ALA A 328 10.30 -12.32 -0.03
C ALA A 328 10.35 -11.23 1.05
N TYR A 329 10.45 -11.62 2.33
CA TYR A 329 10.60 -10.71 3.46
C TYR A 329 11.84 -9.83 3.30
N ALA A 330 13.02 -10.42 3.07
CA ALA A 330 14.25 -9.65 2.94
C ALA A 330 14.23 -8.66 1.75
N LEU A 331 13.68 -9.08 0.60
CA LEU A 331 13.54 -8.23 -0.57
C LEU A 331 12.50 -7.12 -0.34
N ALA A 332 11.40 -7.41 0.35
CA ALA A 332 10.39 -6.43 0.73
C ALA A 332 10.94 -5.41 1.73
N SER A 333 11.70 -5.82 2.75
CA SER A 333 12.38 -4.92 3.68
C SER A 333 13.39 -4.03 2.95
N GLY A 334 14.15 -4.60 2.01
CA GLY A 334 15.06 -3.82 1.16
C GLY A 334 14.32 -2.78 0.31
N LEU A 335 13.18 -3.16 -0.28
CA LEU A 335 12.32 -2.24 -1.03
C LEU A 335 11.76 -1.13 -0.12
N ARG A 336 11.24 -1.49 1.07
CA ARG A 336 10.72 -0.54 2.06
C ARG A 336 11.78 0.49 2.46
N LEU A 337 12.99 0.03 2.78
CA LEU A 337 14.11 0.92 3.13
C LEU A 337 14.43 1.91 1.99
N VAL A 338 14.47 1.45 0.74
CA VAL A 338 14.70 2.33 -0.42
C VAL A 338 13.58 3.37 -0.56
N VAL A 339 12.32 2.96 -0.36
CA VAL A 339 11.15 3.82 -0.48
C VAL A 339 11.11 4.87 0.62
N GLU A 340 11.30 4.48 1.88
CA GLU A 340 11.31 5.37 3.04
C GLU A 340 12.49 6.36 2.99
N THR A 341 13.69 5.88 2.67
CA THR A 341 14.87 6.75 2.52
C THR A 341 14.70 7.75 1.39
N ALA A 342 14.14 7.34 0.24
CA ALA A 342 13.83 8.26 -0.86
C ALA A 342 12.74 9.27 -0.48
N ALA A 343 11.71 8.85 0.27
CA ALA A 343 10.62 9.70 0.72
C ALA A 343 11.05 10.73 1.77
N ALA A 344 12.05 10.39 2.60
CA ALA A 344 12.61 11.25 3.64
C ALA A 344 13.51 12.37 3.10
N LEU A 345 13.97 12.28 1.84
CA LEU A 345 14.80 13.34 1.24
C LEU A 345 14.05 14.68 1.18
N PRO A 346 14.73 15.81 1.47
CA PRO A 346 14.14 17.12 1.29
C PRO A 346 13.77 17.31 -0.18
N LEU A 347 12.58 17.85 -0.46
CA LEU A 347 12.03 18.01 -1.81
C LEU A 347 11.80 16.69 -2.57
N ALA A 348 11.67 15.54 -1.87
CA ALA A 348 11.32 14.27 -2.50
C ALA A 348 10.08 14.38 -3.42
N SER A 349 9.08 15.13 -2.97
CA SER A 349 7.90 15.49 -3.74
C SER A 349 7.57 16.97 -3.59
N LEU A 350 7.18 17.60 -4.69
CA LEU A 350 6.61 18.95 -4.71
C LEU A 350 5.08 18.85 -4.72
N ALA A 351 4.42 19.58 -3.83
CA ALA A 351 3.00 19.85 -3.94
C ALA A 351 2.78 20.85 -5.08
N VAL A 352 1.87 20.53 -6.00
CA VAL A 352 1.58 21.33 -7.18
C VAL A 352 0.06 21.56 -7.29
N PRO A 353 -0.39 22.68 -7.88
CA PRO A 353 -1.81 22.90 -8.14
C PRO A 353 -2.42 21.71 -8.88
N ASP A 354 -3.54 21.22 -8.37
CA ASP A 354 -4.34 20.13 -8.91
C ASP A 354 -5.47 20.64 -9.82
N GLY A 355 -6.17 19.71 -10.46
CA GLY A 355 -7.30 20.00 -11.34
C GLY A 355 -6.99 19.99 -12.84
N PRO A 356 -8.04 19.93 -13.68
CA PRO A 356 -7.91 19.67 -15.11
C PRO A 356 -7.18 20.80 -15.86
N LEU A 357 -7.37 22.06 -15.47
CA LEU A 357 -6.68 23.21 -16.07
C LEU A 357 -5.18 23.20 -15.76
N ALA A 358 -4.81 22.85 -14.52
CA ALA A 358 -3.41 22.67 -14.14
C ALA A 358 -2.79 21.52 -14.95
N GLY A 359 -3.51 20.41 -15.10
CA GLY A 359 -3.15 19.29 -15.97
C GLY A 359 -2.83 19.68 -17.41
N LEU A 360 -3.68 20.50 -18.04
CA LEU A 360 -3.44 21.03 -19.38
C LEU A 360 -2.18 21.92 -19.42
N GLY A 361 -1.97 22.73 -18.40
CA GLY A 361 -0.75 23.53 -18.24
C GLY A 361 0.52 22.66 -18.15
N TYR A 362 0.52 21.63 -17.32
CA TYR A 362 1.62 20.67 -17.21
C TYR A 362 1.82 19.87 -18.50
N GLY A 363 0.74 19.48 -19.16
CA GLY A 363 0.76 18.79 -20.45
C GLY A 363 1.41 19.65 -21.53
N GLY A 364 1.00 20.92 -21.63
CA GLY A 364 1.61 21.92 -22.50
C GLY A 364 3.10 22.09 -22.20
N ALA A 365 3.47 22.31 -20.94
CA ALA A 365 4.87 22.47 -20.52
C ALA A 365 5.72 21.23 -20.83
N THR A 366 5.19 20.02 -20.61
CA THR A 366 5.88 18.76 -20.92
C THR A 366 6.07 18.59 -22.42
N ALA A 367 5.04 18.88 -23.22
CA ALA A 367 5.12 18.83 -24.68
C ALA A 367 6.11 19.87 -25.25
N LEU A 368 6.07 21.11 -24.73
CA LEU A 368 7.03 22.18 -25.05
C LEU A 368 8.46 21.77 -24.67
N GLY A 369 8.67 21.19 -23.49
CA GLY A 369 9.97 20.70 -23.04
C GLY A 369 10.51 19.56 -23.91
N LEU A 370 9.66 18.60 -24.30
CA LEU A 370 10.03 17.51 -25.20
C LEU A 370 10.37 18.00 -26.61
N PHE A 371 9.62 18.99 -27.13
CA PHE A 371 9.75 19.51 -28.50
C PHE A 371 10.87 20.55 -28.66
N PHE A 372 11.01 21.47 -27.69
CA PHE A 372 11.96 22.59 -27.75
C PHE A 372 13.20 22.40 -26.86
N GLY A 373 13.14 21.59 -25.81
CA GLY A 373 14.27 21.33 -24.90
C GLY A 373 15.58 20.91 -25.59
N PRO A 374 15.56 20.06 -26.64
CA PRO A 374 16.77 19.71 -27.39
C PRO A 374 17.38 20.90 -28.16
N ARG A 375 16.56 21.87 -28.57
CA ARG A 375 16.99 23.07 -29.31
C ARG A 375 17.51 24.16 -28.36
N LEU A 376 16.92 24.31 -27.18
CA LEU A 376 17.40 25.25 -26.16
C LEU A 376 18.71 24.79 -25.49
N THR A 377 18.83 23.51 -25.13
CA THR A 377 20.08 22.95 -24.58
C THR A 377 21.22 22.99 -25.59
N TRP A 378 20.95 22.75 -26.88
CA TRP A 378 21.91 22.92 -27.96
C TRP A 378 22.35 24.39 -28.16
N ARG A 379 21.41 25.35 -28.09
CA ARG A 379 21.72 26.79 -28.19
C ARG A 379 22.47 27.31 -26.97
N GLY A 380 22.13 26.86 -25.76
CA GLY A 380 22.85 27.19 -24.52
C GLY A 380 24.27 26.60 -24.50
N ALA A 381 24.44 25.35 -24.96
CA ALA A 381 25.76 24.73 -25.12
C ALA A 381 26.63 25.45 -26.17
N GLN A 382 26.02 26.07 -27.20
CA GLN A 382 26.74 26.93 -28.14
C GLN A 382 27.04 28.33 -27.59
N ALA A 383 26.18 28.86 -26.70
CA ALA A 383 26.35 30.18 -26.10
C ALA A 383 27.39 30.22 -24.96
N ILE A 384 27.58 29.11 -24.22
CA ILE A 384 28.51 29.02 -23.07
C ILE A 384 29.94 28.63 -23.50
N GLY A 385 30.17 28.31 -24.79
CA GLY A 385 31.48 28.41 -25.40
C GLY A 385 32.12 27.08 -25.83
N GLY A 386 32.63 27.11 -27.06
CA GLY A 386 33.79 26.32 -27.49
C GLY A 386 33.47 24.94 -28.06
N ARG A 387 33.42 24.85 -29.40
CA ARG A 387 33.65 23.64 -30.25
C ARG A 387 33.90 22.32 -29.50
N VAL A 388 32.86 21.71 -28.92
CA VAL A 388 32.93 20.28 -28.58
C VAL A 388 32.62 19.51 -29.87
N ARG A 389 33.64 19.34 -30.71
CA ARG A 389 33.60 18.32 -31.77
C ARG A 389 33.39 16.97 -31.08
N PRO A 390 32.39 16.15 -31.48
CA PRO A 390 32.31 14.79 -30.99
C PRO A 390 33.55 14.06 -31.51
N ARG A 391 34.50 13.78 -30.62
CA ARG A 391 35.69 13.02 -30.94
C ARG A 391 35.22 11.60 -31.27
N ARG A 392 35.15 11.27 -32.57
CA ARG A 392 35.02 9.88 -33.07
C ARG A 392 36.23 9.11 -32.53
N THR A 393 36.08 8.47 -31.38
CA THR A 393 37.01 7.45 -30.90
C THR A 393 36.73 6.18 -31.71
N SER A 394 37.35 6.11 -32.88
CA SER A 394 37.65 4.83 -33.52
C SER A 394 38.69 4.14 -32.64
N GLY A 395 38.41 2.90 -32.23
CA GLY A 395 39.34 2.07 -31.48
C GLY A 395 38.96 1.87 -30.01
N VAL A 396 37.85 1.19 -29.75
CA VAL A 396 37.72 0.39 -28.52
C VAL A 396 37.68 -1.07 -28.96
N ARG A 397 38.78 -1.78 -28.72
CA ARG A 397 38.87 -3.24 -28.84
C ARG A 397 37.76 -3.89 -28.00
N PRO A 398 37.18 -5.03 -28.42
CA PRO A 398 36.16 -5.69 -27.64
C PRO A 398 36.83 -6.30 -26.41
N PHE A 399 36.72 -5.65 -25.25
CA PHE A 399 37.01 -6.32 -23.98
C PHE A 399 35.79 -7.14 -23.60
N ALA A 400 35.65 -8.28 -24.27
CA ALA A 400 34.76 -9.35 -23.87
C ALA A 400 35.26 -9.97 -22.56
N GLY A 401 34.33 -10.30 -21.65
CA GLY A 401 34.50 -11.48 -20.80
C GLY A 401 34.46 -11.29 -19.27
N HIS A 402 34.92 -10.18 -18.69
CA HIS A 402 35.20 -10.19 -17.22
C HIS A 402 34.50 -9.10 -16.38
N LEU A 403 33.74 -8.17 -16.98
CA LEU A 403 33.05 -7.11 -16.21
C LEU A 403 31.63 -7.46 -15.74
N PHE A 404 31.07 -8.59 -16.17
CA PHE A 404 29.75 -9.05 -15.71
C PHE A 404 29.81 -9.61 -14.28
N SER A 405 30.97 -10.11 -13.82
CA SER A 405 31.15 -10.65 -12.47
C SER A 405 31.15 -9.56 -11.40
N ARG A 406 31.81 -8.42 -11.64
CA ARG A 406 31.99 -7.36 -10.62
C ARG A 406 30.70 -6.61 -10.26
N ARG A 407 29.78 -6.40 -11.22
CA ARG A 407 28.49 -5.74 -10.95
C ARG A 407 27.48 -6.67 -10.29
N ALA A 408 27.46 -7.94 -10.71
CA ALA A 408 26.76 -8.98 -9.95
C ALA A 408 27.33 -9.08 -8.53
N LEU A 409 28.65 -8.96 -8.36
CA LEU A 409 29.30 -8.92 -7.05
C LEU A 409 28.84 -7.75 -6.18
N TRP A 410 28.81 -6.52 -6.72
CA TRP A 410 28.37 -5.35 -5.93
C TRP A 410 26.88 -5.35 -5.61
N ALA A 411 26.03 -5.82 -6.54
CA ALA A 411 24.61 -6.01 -6.27
C ALA A 411 24.35 -7.15 -5.27
N SER A 412 25.12 -8.24 -5.36
CA SER A 412 25.08 -9.35 -4.39
C SER A 412 25.69 -8.96 -3.05
N ALA A 413 26.66 -8.03 -3.02
CA ALA A 413 27.24 -7.50 -1.79
C ALA A 413 26.30 -6.50 -1.12
N ALA A 414 25.61 -5.64 -1.88
CA ALA A 414 24.58 -4.76 -1.33
C ALA A 414 23.37 -5.57 -0.82
N LEU A 415 22.90 -6.57 -1.59
CA LEU A 415 21.89 -7.52 -1.15
C LEU A 415 22.39 -8.33 0.06
N GLY A 416 23.65 -8.75 0.06
CA GLY A 416 24.30 -9.44 1.18
C GLY A 416 24.39 -8.57 2.43
N ILE A 417 24.69 -7.29 2.31
CA ILE A 417 24.71 -6.33 3.43
C ILE A 417 23.29 -6.10 3.96
N VAL A 418 22.29 -5.97 3.08
CA VAL A 418 20.88 -5.88 3.49
C VAL A 418 20.43 -7.17 4.19
N LEU A 419 20.76 -8.33 3.63
CA LEU A 419 20.46 -9.64 4.21
C LEU A 419 21.18 -9.88 5.54
N VAL A 420 22.43 -9.42 5.69
CA VAL A 420 23.21 -9.53 6.93
C VAL A 420 22.72 -8.54 7.98
N ASN A 421 22.33 -7.32 7.62
CA ASN A 421 21.76 -6.36 8.57
C ASN A 421 20.34 -6.76 8.99
N ALA A 422 19.52 -7.27 8.06
CA ALA A 422 18.23 -7.88 8.37
C ALA A 422 18.44 -9.11 9.28
N GLY A 423 19.36 -10.01 8.93
CA GLY A 423 19.72 -11.18 9.74
C GLY A 423 20.29 -10.83 11.12
N ALA A 424 21.07 -9.76 11.25
CA ALA A 424 21.61 -9.29 12.53
C ALA A 424 20.52 -8.64 13.40
N ALA A 425 19.64 -7.83 12.81
CA ALA A 425 18.46 -7.31 13.51
C ALA A 425 17.50 -8.43 13.95
N LEU A 426 17.41 -9.51 13.16
CA LEU A 426 16.67 -10.74 13.50
C LEU A 426 17.33 -11.59 14.60
N VAL A 427 18.62 -11.41 14.93
CA VAL A 427 19.28 -12.18 16.00
C VAL A 427 19.41 -11.37 17.29
N LEU A 428 19.36 -10.04 17.19
CA LEU A 428 19.67 -9.12 18.28
C LEU A 428 18.45 -8.49 18.94
N TRP A 429 17.22 -8.94 18.68
CA TRP A 429 16.04 -8.43 19.39
C TRP A 429 16.09 -8.87 20.86
N PRO A 430 16.47 -8.02 21.81
CA PRO A 430 16.63 -8.45 23.18
C PRO A 430 15.24 -8.60 23.79
N PRO A 431 14.93 -9.74 24.44
CA PRO A 431 13.68 -9.88 25.18
C PRO A 431 13.64 -8.79 26.26
N PRO A 432 12.48 -8.13 26.48
CA PRO A 432 12.35 -7.19 27.59
C PRO A 432 12.62 -7.94 28.90
N SER A 433 13.48 -7.38 29.74
CA SER A 433 13.65 -7.83 31.13
C SER A 433 12.70 -7.02 32.01
N GLY A 434 11.52 -7.55 32.36
CA GLY A 434 10.48 -6.83 33.10
C GLY A 434 9.25 -6.48 32.25
N ILE A 435 8.65 -5.30 32.49
CA ILE A 435 7.47 -4.85 31.76
C ILE A 435 7.81 -3.73 30.77
N ARG A 436 7.32 -3.89 29.55
CA ARG A 436 7.33 -2.83 28.53
C ARG A 436 5.92 -2.61 28.03
N VAL A 437 5.48 -1.35 28.00
CA VAL A 437 4.19 -0.95 27.45
C VAL A 437 4.42 0.04 26.31
N ARG A 438 3.79 -0.18 25.16
CA ARG A 438 3.78 0.76 24.05
C ARG A 438 2.36 1.22 23.77
N ALA A 439 2.12 2.54 23.86
CA ALA A 439 0.95 3.15 23.26
C ALA A 439 1.25 3.35 21.78
N LEU A 440 0.62 2.54 20.93
CA LEU A 440 0.88 2.49 19.50
C LEU A 440 0.18 3.68 18.82
N ASP A 441 0.87 4.35 17.89
CA ASP A 441 0.28 5.44 17.10
C ASP A 441 -0.66 4.88 16.02
N VAL A 442 -1.89 4.53 16.40
CA VAL A 442 -2.93 3.98 15.52
C VAL A 442 -3.86 5.04 14.92
N GLY A 443 -3.51 6.32 15.05
CA GLY A 443 -4.39 7.43 14.68
C GLY A 443 -5.39 7.77 15.79
N GLN A 444 -6.64 8.05 15.44
CA GLN A 444 -7.68 8.34 16.44
C GLN A 444 -8.24 7.04 17.00
N GLY A 445 -7.76 6.63 18.17
CA GLY A 445 -8.17 5.42 18.86
C GLY A 445 -7.15 4.97 19.90
N ASP A 446 -7.45 3.88 20.62
CA ASP A 446 -6.56 3.28 21.60
C ASP A 446 -5.97 1.95 21.07
N ALA A 447 -4.67 1.76 21.29
CA ALA A 447 -4.01 0.47 21.12
C ALA A 447 -2.75 0.44 22.00
N PHE A 448 -2.74 -0.47 22.98
CA PHE A 448 -1.63 -0.61 23.92
C PHE A 448 -1.08 -2.03 23.91
N LEU A 449 0.20 -2.15 23.52
CA LEU A 449 0.94 -3.40 23.54
C LEU A 449 1.71 -3.50 24.86
N VAL A 450 1.42 -4.52 25.66
CA VAL A 450 2.07 -4.81 26.93
C VAL A 450 2.87 -6.11 26.80
N GLU A 451 4.19 -6.02 26.91
CA GLU A 451 5.13 -7.14 26.90
C GLU A 451 5.63 -7.44 28.32
N LEU A 452 5.55 -8.70 28.73
CA LEU A 452 5.78 -9.19 30.10
C LEU A 452 6.50 -10.53 30.07
N ASP A 453 7.82 -10.58 30.27
CA ASP A 453 8.61 -11.82 30.39
C ASP A 453 8.21 -12.93 29.40
N GLY A 454 8.13 -12.58 28.11
CA GLY A 454 7.76 -13.49 27.02
C GLY A 454 6.26 -13.69 26.79
N ARG A 455 5.40 -12.99 27.55
CA ARG A 455 3.95 -12.90 27.33
C ARG A 455 3.59 -11.56 26.70
N THR A 456 2.49 -11.53 25.96
CA THR A 456 2.01 -10.33 25.28
C THR A 456 0.52 -10.11 25.50
N LEU A 457 0.16 -8.94 26.01
CA LEU A 457 -1.21 -8.44 26.14
C LEU A 457 -1.39 -7.28 25.16
N LEU A 458 -2.49 -7.29 24.40
CA LEU A 458 -2.91 -6.17 23.57
C LEU A 458 -4.24 -5.62 24.09
N VAL A 459 -4.28 -4.34 24.47
CA VAL A 459 -5.50 -3.65 24.90
C VAL A 459 -5.93 -2.71 23.77
N ASP A 460 -7.10 -2.98 23.19
CA ASP A 460 -7.64 -2.33 22.00
C ASP A 460 -6.72 -2.37 20.77
N GLY A 461 -7.23 -1.89 19.63
CA GLY A 461 -6.57 -2.02 18.33
C GLY A 461 -6.72 -0.82 17.39
N GLY A 462 -7.33 0.28 17.82
CA GLY A 462 -7.51 1.43 16.94
C GLY A 462 -8.50 1.20 15.78
N PRO A 463 -8.67 2.22 14.92
CA PRO A 463 -9.64 2.22 13.82
C PRO A 463 -9.20 1.47 12.56
N ASP A 464 -7.90 1.23 12.37
CA ASP A 464 -7.34 0.71 11.12
C ASP A 464 -6.51 -0.57 11.35
N PRO A 465 -6.97 -1.74 10.85
CA PRO A 465 -6.23 -2.99 10.92
C PRO A 465 -4.83 -2.93 10.31
N ALA A 466 -4.66 -2.28 9.16
CA ALA A 466 -3.35 -2.25 8.48
C ALA A 466 -2.35 -1.43 9.32
N ARG A 467 -2.81 -0.33 9.91
CA ARG A 467 -2.00 0.51 10.79
C ARG A 467 -1.59 -0.24 12.06
N LEU A 468 -2.53 -0.88 12.75
CA LEU A 468 -2.21 -1.66 13.96
C LEU A 468 -1.21 -2.77 13.65
N LEU A 469 -1.41 -3.51 12.56
CA LEU A 469 -0.50 -4.59 12.19
C LEU A 469 0.90 -4.09 11.83
N ALA A 470 1.02 -2.91 11.21
CA ALA A 470 2.30 -2.25 10.95
C ALA A 470 3.00 -1.85 12.26
N GLU A 471 2.28 -1.24 13.21
CA GLU A 471 2.82 -0.89 14.53
C GLU A 471 3.24 -2.11 15.34
N LEU A 472 2.46 -3.20 15.30
CA LEU A 472 2.83 -4.48 15.91
C LEU A 472 4.05 -5.10 15.24
N GLY A 473 4.14 -5.06 13.91
CA GLY A 473 5.29 -5.55 13.16
C GLY A 473 6.58 -4.77 13.41
N ALA A 474 6.46 -3.47 13.70
CA ALA A 474 7.59 -2.64 14.13
C ALA A 474 7.96 -2.86 15.61
N SER A 475 7.00 -3.26 16.45
CA SER A 475 7.17 -3.39 17.90
C SER A 475 7.51 -4.80 18.39
N LEU A 476 7.16 -5.83 17.63
CA LEU A 476 7.38 -7.23 17.99
C LEU A 476 8.46 -7.86 17.11
N PRO A 477 9.14 -8.91 17.60
CA PRO A 477 10.02 -9.70 16.77
C PRO A 477 9.27 -10.23 15.53
N PRO A 478 9.87 -10.23 14.33
CA PRO A 478 9.16 -10.60 13.10
C PRO A 478 8.57 -12.02 13.11
N TRP A 479 9.17 -12.95 13.86
CA TRP A 479 8.68 -14.33 14.06
C TRP A 479 7.68 -14.47 15.21
N ASN A 480 7.48 -13.44 16.04
CA ASN A 480 6.45 -13.52 17.07
C ASN A 480 5.09 -13.46 16.39
N ARG A 481 4.31 -14.53 16.59
CA ARG A 481 2.97 -14.71 16.05
C ARG A 481 1.93 -14.95 17.13
N ARG A 482 2.29 -14.79 18.40
CA ARG A 482 1.40 -15.10 19.51
C ARG A 482 1.12 -13.87 20.34
N ILE A 483 -0.15 -13.63 20.61
CA ILE A 483 -0.62 -12.66 21.60
C ILE A 483 -1.39 -13.45 22.65
N ASP A 484 -0.91 -13.45 23.89
CA ASP A 484 -1.51 -14.25 24.96
C ASP A 484 -2.93 -13.81 25.28
N VAL A 485 -3.14 -12.50 25.37
CA VAL A 485 -4.43 -11.90 25.69
C VAL A 485 -4.70 -10.71 24.80
N VAL A 486 -5.89 -10.66 24.20
CA VAL A 486 -6.44 -9.45 23.59
C VAL A 486 -7.58 -8.97 24.46
N ALA A 487 -7.54 -7.72 24.90
CA ALA A 487 -8.58 -7.07 25.67
C ALA A 487 -9.28 -6.01 24.82
N LEU A 488 -10.55 -6.22 24.54
CA LEU A 488 -11.41 -5.25 23.89
C LEU A 488 -12.15 -4.44 24.95
N THR A 489 -11.98 -3.13 24.97
CA THR A 489 -12.67 -2.28 25.95
C THR A 489 -14.13 -2.08 25.63
N HIS A 490 -14.46 -1.80 24.37
CA HIS A 490 -15.82 -1.66 23.86
C HIS A 490 -15.81 -1.67 22.31
N ALA A 491 -16.94 -1.95 21.67
CA ALA A 491 -17.03 -2.24 20.24
C ALA A 491 -17.17 -0.99 19.33
N HIS A 492 -16.59 0.15 19.69
CA HIS A 492 -16.43 1.25 18.75
C HIS A 492 -15.27 1.01 17.79
N ALA A 493 -15.33 1.62 16.60
CA ALA A 493 -14.39 1.33 15.52
C ALA A 493 -12.95 1.68 15.91
N ASP A 494 -12.75 2.81 16.59
CA ASP A 494 -11.49 3.33 17.12
C ASP A 494 -10.87 2.51 18.26
N HIS A 495 -11.52 1.42 18.69
CA HIS A 495 -10.97 0.45 19.64
C HIS A 495 -10.94 -0.96 19.07
N ALA A 496 -11.99 -1.37 18.39
CA ALA A 496 -12.21 -2.76 18.02
C ALA A 496 -11.81 -3.12 16.58
N ALA A 497 -11.85 -2.15 15.65
CA ALA A 497 -11.72 -2.47 14.23
C ALA A 497 -10.35 -3.07 13.89
N GLY A 498 -9.27 -2.52 14.44
CA GLY A 498 -7.93 -3.04 14.20
C GLY A 498 -7.71 -4.45 14.75
N LEU A 499 -8.39 -4.82 15.85
CA LEU A 499 -8.29 -6.16 16.44
C LEU A 499 -8.82 -7.26 15.52
N ILE A 500 -9.71 -6.93 14.58
CA ILE A 500 -10.16 -7.89 13.56
C ILE A 500 -8.96 -8.39 12.75
N GLY A 501 -8.06 -7.48 12.36
CA GLY A 501 -6.82 -7.81 11.64
C GLY A 501 -5.85 -8.66 12.47
N VAL A 502 -5.83 -8.47 13.79
CA VAL A 502 -5.00 -9.24 14.72
C VAL A 502 -5.44 -10.70 14.75
N LEU A 503 -6.76 -10.95 14.83
CA LEU A 503 -7.32 -12.31 14.85
C LEU A 503 -7.07 -13.10 13.55
N GLU A 504 -6.75 -12.42 12.45
CA GLU A 504 -6.41 -13.08 11.16
C GLU A 504 -4.93 -13.49 11.10
N ARG A 505 -4.08 -12.90 11.94
CA ARG A 505 -2.64 -12.91 11.73
C ARG A 505 -1.86 -13.46 12.91
N TYR A 506 -2.33 -13.19 14.11
CA TYR A 506 -1.73 -13.64 15.36
C TYR A 506 -2.57 -14.78 15.95
N GLU A 507 -1.89 -15.77 16.50
CA GLU A 507 -2.48 -16.76 17.38
C GLU A 507 -2.82 -16.06 18.71
N VAL A 508 -4.11 -15.84 18.93
CA VAL A 508 -4.62 -15.21 20.16
C VAL A 508 -5.00 -16.29 21.17
N GLY A 509 -4.37 -16.25 22.35
CA GLY A 509 -4.62 -17.24 23.41
C GLY A 509 -5.97 -17.07 24.12
N LEU A 510 -6.35 -15.82 24.41
CA LEU A 510 -7.62 -15.47 25.06
C LEU A 510 -8.08 -14.09 24.61
N ALA A 511 -9.33 -13.96 24.22
CA ALA A 511 -10.01 -12.69 24.00
C ALA A 511 -10.88 -12.35 25.22
N ILE A 512 -10.68 -11.18 25.81
CA ILE A 512 -11.50 -10.66 26.90
C ILE A 512 -12.24 -9.40 26.46
N GLU A 513 -13.45 -9.22 26.98
CA GLU A 513 -14.35 -8.13 26.61
C GLU A 513 -15.32 -7.83 27.77
N PRO A 514 -15.93 -6.63 27.83
CA PRO A 514 -16.93 -6.32 28.84
C PRO A 514 -18.15 -7.24 28.75
N VAL A 515 -18.72 -7.59 29.91
CA VAL A 515 -20.11 -8.09 29.97
C VAL A 515 -21.04 -7.03 29.38
N GLY A 516 -21.90 -7.44 28.45
CA GLY A 516 -22.84 -6.55 27.78
C GLY A 516 -22.25 -5.75 26.62
N LEU A 517 -21.13 -6.20 26.01
CA LEU A 517 -20.49 -5.55 24.85
C LEU A 517 -21.50 -4.90 23.89
N ASN A 518 -21.32 -3.60 23.63
CA ASN A 518 -22.25 -2.81 22.84
C ASN A 518 -22.42 -3.38 21.41
N PRO A 519 -23.65 -3.43 20.89
CA PRO A 519 -23.93 -4.01 19.58
C PRO A 519 -23.46 -3.09 18.45
N GLY A 520 -23.19 -3.68 17.28
CA GLY A 520 -22.83 -2.91 16.08
C GLY A 520 -22.13 -3.77 15.04
N ALA A 521 -21.88 -3.21 13.86
CA ALA A 521 -21.20 -3.93 12.77
C ALA A 521 -19.82 -4.46 13.20
N VAL A 522 -19.09 -3.70 14.01
CA VAL A 522 -17.76 -4.10 14.51
C VAL A 522 -17.86 -5.21 15.55
N ALA A 523 -18.86 -5.17 16.46
CA ALA A 523 -19.11 -6.25 17.42
C ALA A 523 -19.49 -7.58 16.74
N THR A 524 -20.27 -7.50 15.66
CA THR A 524 -20.59 -8.66 14.81
C THR A 524 -19.33 -9.20 14.14
N ALA A 525 -18.53 -8.34 13.51
CA ALA A 525 -17.27 -8.75 12.88
C ALA A 525 -16.29 -9.38 13.88
N TRP A 526 -16.19 -8.83 15.09
CA TRP A 526 -15.39 -9.36 16.20
C TRP A 526 -15.86 -10.75 16.62
N SER A 527 -17.17 -10.90 16.87
CA SER A 527 -17.76 -12.18 17.28
C SER A 527 -17.59 -13.26 16.21
N ASP A 528 -17.86 -12.91 14.95
CA ASP A 528 -17.69 -13.79 13.81
C ASP A 528 -16.23 -14.22 13.64
N ARG A 529 -15.28 -13.29 13.82
CA ARG A 529 -13.86 -13.59 13.63
C ARG A 529 -13.29 -14.43 14.77
N ILE A 530 -13.67 -14.16 16.02
CA ILE A 530 -13.36 -15.03 17.17
C ILE A 530 -13.85 -16.46 16.91
N ALA A 531 -15.10 -16.62 16.47
CA ALA A 531 -15.68 -17.93 16.20
C ALA A 531 -14.91 -18.67 15.09
N ARG A 532 -14.58 -17.98 13.99
CA ARG A 532 -13.78 -18.55 12.89
C ARG A 532 -12.36 -18.92 13.33
N ALA A 533 -11.72 -18.09 14.15
CA ALA A 533 -10.36 -18.31 14.64
C ALA A 533 -10.29 -19.29 15.83
N HIS A 534 -11.42 -19.77 16.34
CA HIS A 534 -11.53 -20.66 17.50
C HIS A 534 -10.82 -20.09 18.75
N VAL A 535 -10.81 -18.77 18.90
CA VAL A 535 -10.18 -18.09 20.03
C VAL A 535 -11.07 -18.22 21.27
N PRO A 536 -10.54 -18.69 22.42
CA PRO A 536 -11.28 -18.66 23.68
C PRO A 536 -11.72 -17.22 24.00
N ARG A 537 -13.02 -17.02 24.26
CA ARG A 537 -13.62 -15.71 24.56
C ARG A 537 -14.18 -15.69 25.97
N ARG A 538 -13.95 -14.60 26.71
CA ARG A 538 -14.50 -14.40 28.05
C ARG A 538 -15.03 -12.98 28.25
N ALA A 539 -16.35 -12.88 28.47
CA ALA A 539 -16.96 -11.66 28.98
C ALA A 539 -16.61 -11.49 30.46
N VAL A 540 -16.15 -10.31 30.86
CA VAL A 540 -15.70 -9.98 32.21
C VAL A 540 -16.40 -8.75 32.76
N ALA A 541 -16.62 -8.75 34.07
CA ALA A 541 -17.21 -7.66 34.84
C ALA A 541 -16.30 -7.26 36.00
N ALA A 542 -16.64 -6.18 36.69
CA ALA A 542 -15.94 -5.63 37.83
C ALA A 542 -15.65 -6.72 38.89
N GLY A 543 -14.42 -6.71 39.41
CA GLY A 543 -13.92 -7.70 40.36
C GLY A 543 -13.28 -8.92 39.72
N ALA A 544 -13.43 -9.14 38.40
CA ALA A 544 -12.69 -10.19 37.71
C ALA A 544 -11.18 -9.95 37.80
N ARG A 545 -10.42 -11.01 38.11
CA ARG A 545 -8.96 -10.99 38.16
C ARG A 545 -8.39 -12.14 37.34
N MET A 546 -7.31 -11.87 36.62
CA MET A 546 -6.56 -12.89 35.88
C MET A 546 -5.06 -12.59 35.94
N ARG A 547 -4.25 -13.63 35.73
CA ARG A 547 -2.79 -13.50 35.65
C ARG A 547 -2.32 -13.71 34.22
N VAL A 548 -1.38 -12.87 33.78
CA VAL A 548 -0.69 -13.00 32.50
C VAL A 548 0.81 -12.92 32.80
N GLY A 549 1.48 -14.08 32.79
CA GLY A 549 2.82 -14.19 33.39
C GLY A 549 2.78 -13.82 34.87
N ASP A 550 3.68 -12.94 35.28
CA ASP A 550 3.76 -12.43 36.65
C ASP A 550 2.92 -11.16 36.88
N ALA A 551 2.23 -10.66 35.85
CA ALA A 551 1.31 -9.53 35.98
C ALA A 551 -0.10 -9.97 36.40
N THR A 552 -0.75 -9.13 37.21
CA THR A 552 -2.15 -9.27 37.58
C THR A 552 -2.99 -8.23 36.84
N LEU A 553 -4.03 -8.71 36.16
CA LEU A 553 -5.04 -7.91 35.48
C LEU A 553 -6.29 -7.91 36.34
N THR A 554 -6.76 -6.72 36.74
CA THR A 554 -7.98 -6.53 37.52
C THR A 554 -8.96 -5.67 36.73
N VAL A 555 -10.19 -6.17 36.57
CA VAL A 555 -11.29 -5.44 35.95
C VAL A 555 -12.02 -4.62 37.00
N LEU A 556 -12.15 -3.32 36.78
CA LEU A 556 -12.80 -2.38 37.71
C LEU A 556 -14.21 -1.97 37.24
N ALA A 557 -14.46 -1.99 35.93
CA ALA A 557 -15.75 -1.76 35.30
C ALA A 557 -15.80 -2.53 33.96
N PRO A 558 -16.98 -2.83 33.40
CA PRO A 558 -18.33 -2.54 33.89
C PRO A 558 -18.75 -3.49 35.03
N ASP A 559 -19.74 -3.11 35.83
CA ASP A 559 -20.38 -3.97 36.84
C ASP A 559 -21.41 -4.95 36.25
N GLY A 560 -21.78 -4.76 34.98
CA GLY A 560 -22.74 -5.57 34.25
C GLY A 560 -24.17 -5.02 34.25
N ASP A 561 -24.39 -3.75 34.63
CA ASP A 561 -25.70 -3.11 34.52
C ASP A 561 -26.15 -3.02 33.04
N PRO A 562 -27.26 -3.71 32.65
CA PRO A 562 -27.73 -3.73 31.27
C PRO A 562 -28.28 -2.37 30.78
N ARG A 563 -28.41 -1.38 31.66
CA ARG A 563 -28.82 0.00 31.30
C ARG A 563 -27.68 0.84 30.73
N VAL A 564 -26.44 0.39 30.89
CA VAL A 564 -25.27 1.07 30.34
C VAL A 564 -25.16 0.73 28.86
N ASP A 565 -25.40 1.73 28.00
CA ASP A 565 -25.43 1.57 26.54
C ASP A 565 -24.06 1.18 25.96
N VAL A 566 -22.98 1.75 26.53
CA VAL A 566 -21.59 1.46 26.16
C VAL A 566 -20.80 1.03 27.39
N PRO A 567 -20.82 -0.26 27.74
CA PRO A 567 -20.04 -0.76 28.86
C PRO A 567 -18.57 -0.83 28.45
N SER A 568 -17.76 0.06 29.01
CA SER A 568 -16.31 0.11 28.74
C SER A 568 -15.53 -0.67 29.78
N LEU A 569 -14.62 -1.54 29.33
CA LEU A 569 -13.72 -2.27 30.20
C LEU A 569 -12.68 -1.33 30.82
N VAL A 570 -12.73 -1.15 32.14
CA VAL A 570 -11.68 -0.45 32.89
C VAL A 570 -10.74 -1.48 33.48
N LEU A 571 -9.50 -1.45 33.03
CA LEU A 571 -8.49 -2.47 33.33
C LEU A 571 -7.32 -1.87 34.10
N ARG A 572 -6.96 -2.50 35.22
CA ARG A 572 -5.71 -2.21 35.95
C ARG A 572 -4.74 -3.36 35.77
N VAL A 573 -3.54 -3.05 35.29
CA VAL A 573 -2.43 -3.99 35.13
C VAL A 573 -1.38 -3.71 36.20
N GLU A 574 -0.96 -4.74 36.92
CA GLU A 574 0.04 -4.65 38.00
C GLU A 574 1.17 -5.66 37.79
N HIS A 575 2.41 -5.20 37.87
CA HIS A 575 3.60 -6.05 37.76
C HIS A 575 4.72 -5.54 38.68
N GLY A 576 4.95 -6.21 39.80
CA GLY A 576 5.90 -5.75 40.82
C GLY A 576 5.52 -4.35 41.34
N SER A 577 6.37 -3.35 41.08
CA SER A 577 6.10 -1.94 41.43
C SER A 577 5.42 -1.14 40.30
N PHE A 578 5.21 -1.75 39.14
CA PHE A 578 4.47 -1.16 38.03
C PHE A 578 2.97 -1.25 38.28
N SER A 579 2.25 -0.19 37.93
CA SER A 579 0.80 -0.23 37.78
C SER A 579 0.34 0.73 36.70
N MET A 580 -0.57 0.28 35.85
CA MET A 580 -1.17 1.09 34.78
C MET A 580 -2.69 0.90 34.78
N LEU A 581 -3.41 2.01 34.69
CA LEU A 581 -4.87 2.03 34.62
C LEU A 581 -5.33 2.48 33.24
N PHE A 582 -6.05 1.59 32.55
CA PHE A 582 -6.73 1.83 31.28
C PHE A 582 -8.20 2.11 31.56
N MET A 583 -8.65 3.33 31.25
CA MET A 583 -10.06 3.71 31.45
C MET A 583 -10.94 3.39 30.23
N GLY A 584 -10.36 3.09 29.07
CA GLY A 584 -11.10 3.01 27.80
C GLY A 584 -11.99 4.23 27.62
N ASP A 585 -13.21 4.03 27.15
CA ASP A 585 -14.22 5.10 27.06
C ASP A 585 -15.20 5.02 28.23
N ALA A 586 -14.69 4.90 29.46
CA ALA A 586 -15.54 4.89 30.64
C ALA A 586 -16.48 6.10 30.64
N THR A 587 -17.79 5.85 30.65
CA THR A 587 -18.82 6.90 30.67
C THR A 587 -18.72 7.73 31.94
N GLU A 588 -19.31 8.93 31.95
CA GLU A 588 -19.35 9.77 33.16
C GLU A 588 -20.00 9.04 34.35
N GLN A 589 -21.00 8.19 34.11
CA GLN A 589 -21.61 7.35 35.14
C GLN A 589 -20.58 6.34 35.69
N ALA A 590 -19.89 5.60 34.82
CA ALA A 590 -18.86 4.65 35.25
C ALA A 590 -17.71 5.34 36.01
N GLN A 591 -17.33 6.55 35.58
CA GLN A 591 -16.34 7.37 36.28
C GLN A 591 -16.81 7.75 37.70
N ALA A 592 -18.08 8.15 37.86
CA ALA A 592 -18.67 8.44 39.16
C ALA A 592 -18.69 7.20 40.08
N ASP A 593 -19.08 6.04 39.55
CA ASP A 593 -19.14 4.79 40.30
C ASP A 593 -17.75 4.32 40.77
N LEU A 594 -16.73 4.44 39.91
CA LEU A 594 -15.35 4.14 40.25
C LEU A 594 -14.81 5.04 41.38
N LEU A 595 -15.24 6.31 41.40
CA LEU A 595 -14.88 7.27 42.45
C LEU A 595 -15.53 7.01 43.80
N LEU A 596 -16.53 6.12 43.89
CA LEU A 596 -17.04 5.62 45.17
C LEU A 596 -16.01 4.74 45.89
N SER A 597 -15.05 4.17 45.16
CA SER A 597 -13.96 3.33 45.69
C SER A 597 -12.57 3.80 45.22
N PRO A 598 -12.15 5.04 45.54
CA PRO A 598 -11.00 5.69 44.92
C PRO A 598 -9.66 5.00 45.24
N ALA A 599 -9.59 4.26 46.35
CA ALA A 599 -8.41 3.47 46.71
C ALA A 599 -8.08 2.37 45.68
N SER A 600 -9.06 1.90 44.90
CA SER A 600 -8.88 0.89 43.85
C SER A 600 -8.24 1.44 42.57
N LEU A 601 -8.26 2.77 42.38
CA LEU A 601 -7.81 3.45 41.16
C LEU A 601 -6.31 3.80 41.15
N GLY A 602 -5.62 3.66 42.28
CA GLY A 602 -4.21 4.00 42.39
C GLY A 602 -3.36 3.29 41.34
N ALA A 603 -2.70 4.06 40.46
CA ALA A 603 -1.82 3.53 39.42
C ALA A 603 -0.69 4.50 39.08
N ARG A 604 0.49 3.94 38.75
CA ARG A 604 1.68 4.73 38.41
C ARG A 604 1.55 5.43 37.07
N VAL A 605 0.89 4.79 36.11
CA VAL A 605 0.59 5.31 34.77
C VAL A 605 -0.92 5.36 34.57
N TYR A 606 -1.43 6.49 34.09
CA TYR A 606 -2.85 6.73 33.86
C TYR A 606 -3.15 6.95 32.38
N VAL A 607 -4.12 6.21 31.85
CA VAL A 607 -4.72 6.48 30.55
C VAL A 607 -6.10 7.10 30.80
N PRO A 608 -6.27 8.42 30.60
CA PRO A 608 -7.55 9.09 30.77
C PRO A 608 -8.63 8.51 29.86
N PRO A 609 -9.91 8.59 30.26
CA PRO A 609 -10.98 8.04 29.46
C PRO A 609 -11.16 8.80 28.13
N HIS A 610 -11.64 8.09 27.10
CA HIS A 610 -12.16 8.67 25.85
C HIS A 610 -11.16 9.62 25.19
N HIS A 611 -9.91 9.17 25.03
CA HIS A 611 -8.80 9.93 24.45
C HIS A 611 -8.56 11.31 25.10
N GLY A 612 -8.98 11.47 26.36
CA GLY A 612 -8.94 12.73 27.08
C GLY A 612 -10.07 13.70 26.71
N ALA A 613 -11.26 13.19 26.40
CA ALA A 613 -12.48 13.98 26.28
C ALA A 613 -12.80 14.77 27.56
N ALA A 614 -13.66 15.79 27.43
CA ALA A 614 -14.12 16.55 28.58
C ALA A 614 -14.93 15.65 29.52
N SER A 615 -14.66 15.76 30.82
CA SER A 615 -15.39 15.05 31.87
C SER A 615 -15.46 15.91 33.12
N ALA A 616 -16.63 15.92 33.76
CA ALA A 616 -16.81 16.54 35.08
C ALA A 616 -15.92 15.91 36.18
N TYR A 617 -15.44 14.68 35.95
CA TYR A 617 -14.67 13.89 36.92
C TYR A 617 -13.17 13.89 36.65
N ALA A 618 -12.67 14.61 35.64
CA ALA A 618 -11.25 14.61 35.28
C ALA A 618 -10.33 14.93 36.48
N VAL A 619 -10.65 15.97 37.25
CA VAL A 619 -9.86 16.36 38.44
C VAL A 619 -9.95 15.33 39.57
N PRO A 620 -11.16 14.90 40.02
CA PRO A 620 -11.29 13.82 41.00
C PRO A 620 -10.59 12.51 40.61
N LEU A 621 -10.65 12.11 39.34
CA LEU A 621 -9.99 10.90 38.84
C LEU A 621 -8.47 11.01 38.95
N VAL A 622 -7.87 12.11 38.48
CA VAL A 622 -6.42 12.31 38.60
C VAL A 622 -5.99 12.29 40.07
N ALA A 623 -6.80 12.88 40.96
CA ALA A 623 -6.54 12.87 42.41
C ALA A 623 -6.65 11.47 43.04
N ALA A 624 -7.56 10.61 42.57
CA ALA A 624 -7.71 9.24 43.05
C ALA A 624 -6.58 8.33 42.52
N VAL A 625 -6.26 8.44 41.23
CA VAL A 625 -5.25 7.62 40.56
C VAL A 625 -3.84 7.94 41.05
N ARG A 626 -3.55 9.23 41.31
CA ARG A 626 -2.22 9.75 41.71
C ARG A 626 -1.08 9.30 40.78
N PRO A 627 -1.19 9.54 39.46
CA PRO A 627 -0.22 9.04 38.50
C PRO A 627 1.10 9.79 38.54
N SER A 628 2.18 9.07 38.22
CA SER A 628 3.50 9.67 37.95
C SER A 628 3.69 10.05 36.48
N ALA A 629 2.88 9.49 35.59
CA ALA A 629 2.82 9.80 34.16
C ALA A 629 1.42 9.52 33.61
N ALA A 630 1.03 10.25 32.57
CA ALA A 630 -0.19 10.00 31.81
C ALA A 630 0.13 9.77 30.34
N VAL A 631 -0.62 8.87 29.70
CA VAL A 631 -0.52 8.61 28.26
C VAL A 631 -1.89 8.76 27.63
N ILE A 632 -1.96 9.55 26.56
CA ILE A 632 -3.20 9.77 25.80
C ILE A 632 -2.95 9.27 24.38
N SER A 633 -3.63 8.19 24.00
CA SER A 633 -3.67 7.73 22.61
C SER A 633 -4.73 8.56 21.86
N VAL A 634 -4.29 9.26 20.83
CA VAL A 634 -5.08 10.25 20.08
C VAL A 634 -4.43 10.55 18.72
N GLY A 635 -5.24 10.87 17.71
CA GLY A 635 -4.75 11.14 16.37
C GLY A 635 -4.35 12.60 16.12
N ALA A 636 -3.28 12.84 15.35
CA ALA A 636 -2.78 14.18 14.99
C ALA A 636 -3.75 15.05 14.18
N GLN A 637 -4.72 14.44 13.51
CA GLN A 637 -5.76 15.13 12.74
C GLN A 637 -7.16 14.79 13.28
N ASN A 638 -7.27 14.50 14.57
CA ASN A 638 -8.57 14.20 15.15
C ASN A 638 -9.49 15.43 15.08
N ARG A 639 -10.71 15.20 14.60
CA ARG A 639 -11.75 16.23 14.43
C ARG A 639 -12.60 16.44 15.70
N TYR A 640 -12.35 15.64 16.72
CA TYR A 640 -13.14 15.61 17.96
C TYR A 640 -12.67 16.66 18.97
N GLY A 641 -11.48 17.25 18.76
CA GLY A 641 -10.90 18.24 19.66
C GLY A 641 -10.27 17.60 20.90
N HIS A 642 -9.90 16.32 20.83
CA HIS A 642 -9.26 15.58 21.90
C HIS A 642 -7.72 15.71 21.84
N PRO A 643 -7.03 15.60 22.98
CA PRO A 643 -7.57 15.76 24.34
C PRO A 643 -8.03 17.21 24.57
N THR A 644 -9.07 17.39 25.39
CA THR A 644 -9.63 18.72 25.64
C THR A 644 -8.76 19.53 26.61
N PRO A 645 -8.81 20.88 26.55
CA PRO A 645 -8.06 21.73 27.47
C PRO A 645 -8.36 21.45 28.95
N GLU A 646 -9.60 21.09 29.28
CA GLU A 646 -10.04 20.78 30.65
C GLU A 646 -9.33 19.54 31.19
N THR A 647 -9.26 18.47 30.39
CA THR A 647 -8.57 17.24 30.78
C THR A 647 -7.06 17.44 30.90
N LEU A 648 -6.46 18.21 29.99
CA LEU A 648 -5.05 18.60 30.10
C LEU A 648 -4.79 19.45 31.36
N ALA A 649 -5.70 20.36 31.70
CA ALA A 649 -5.60 21.16 32.92
C ALA A 649 -5.73 20.30 34.18
N ALA A 650 -6.61 19.29 34.16
CA ALA A 650 -6.76 18.33 35.27
C ALA A 650 -5.50 17.48 35.48
N LEU A 651 -4.82 17.10 34.40
CA LEU A 651 -3.52 16.42 34.46
C LEU A 651 -2.41 17.35 34.99
N GLY A 652 -2.52 18.67 34.75
CA GLY A 652 -1.74 19.69 35.45
C GLY A 652 -0.23 19.47 35.40
N ARG A 653 0.35 19.02 36.52
CA ARG A 653 1.79 18.76 36.69
C ARG A 653 2.23 17.34 36.34
N VAL A 654 1.30 16.45 35.98
CA VAL A 654 1.61 15.08 35.57
C VAL A 654 2.27 15.10 34.19
N PRO A 655 3.48 14.55 34.02
CA PRO A 655 4.09 14.36 32.71
C PRO A 655 3.14 13.59 31.79
N THR A 656 2.70 14.24 30.70
CA THR A 656 1.69 13.70 29.79
C THR A 656 2.30 13.50 28.40
N TYR A 657 2.21 12.27 27.90
CA TYR A 657 2.68 11.88 26.57
C TYR A 657 1.50 11.60 25.65
N ARG A 658 1.59 12.00 24.39
CA ARG A 658 0.49 11.91 23.44
C ARG A 658 0.93 11.37 22.08
N THR A 659 0.25 10.36 21.56
CA THR A 659 0.65 9.71 20.30
C THR A 659 0.60 10.67 19.10
N ASP A 660 -0.28 11.67 19.13
CA ASP A 660 -0.37 12.69 18.08
C ASP A 660 0.86 13.61 17.95
N ARG A 661 1.67 13.70 19.01
CA ARG A 661 2.86 14.56 19.07
C ARG A 661 4.15 13.76 19.18
N ASP A 662 4.08 12.68 19.94
CA ASP A 662 5.22 11.89 20.37
C ASP A 662 5.38 10.59 19.54
N GLY A 663 4.43 10.30 18.64
CA GLY A 663 4.32 9.02 17.95
C GLY A 663 4.08 7.87 18.92
N THR A 664 4.56 6.67 18.60
CA THR A 664 4.48 5.54 19.53
C THR A 664 5.26 5.86 20.82
N VAL A 665 4.59 5.76 21.97
CA VAL A 665 5.15 6.05 23.30
C VAL A 665 5.48 4.74 23.99
N GLU A 666 6.76 4.50 24.25
CA GLU A 666 7.27 3.32 24.95
C GLU A 666 7.57 3.65 26.41
N LEU A 667 6.99 2.87 27.30
CA LEU A 667 7.21 2.86 28.74
C LEU A 667 7.93 1.57 29.10
N ASP A 668 9.13 1.67 29.65
CA ASP A 668 9.93 0.50 30.08
C ASP A 668 10.24 0.62 31.57
N GLN A 669 9.93 -0.44 32.32
CA GLN A 669 10.36 -0.59 33.70
C GLN A 669 11.13 -1.91 33.87
N GLY A 670 12.45 -1.81 33.69
CA GLY A 670 13.39 -2.88 33.99
C GLY A 670 13.61 -3.10 35.50
N GLY A 671 14.60 -3.94 35.84
CA GLY A 671 14.84 -4.41 37.22
C GLY A 671 15.12 -3.34 38.30
N ASN A 672 15.42 -2.09 37.92
CA ASN A 672 15.75 -1.00 38.85
C ASN A 672 14.53 -0.14 39.28
N ALA A 673 13.31 -0.57 38.97
CA ALA A 673 12.05 0.10 39.34
C ALA A 673 11.86 1.56 38.85
N GLN A 674 12.79 2.11 38.07
CA GLN A 674 12.64 3.40 37.40
C GLN A 674 11.84 3.25 36.10
N LEU A 675 10.84 4.11 35.91
CA LEU A 675 10.08 4.20 34.66
C LEU A 675 10.86 5.03 33.65
N VAL A 676 11.21 4.44 32.51
CA VAL A 676 11.84 5.11 31.37
C VAL A 676 10.79 5.31 30.29
N VAL A 677 10.66 6.52 29.78
CA VAL A 677 9.76 6.85 28.68
C VAL A 677 10.56 7.21 27.44
N ARG A 678 10.22 6.60 26.30
CA ARG A 678 10.80 6.89 24.98
C ARG A 678 9.68 7.24 24.01
N THR A 679 9.93 8.20 23.14
CA THR A 679 8.97 8.66 22.14
C THR A 679 9.56 8.47 20.75
N HIS A 680 8.75 7.95 19.84
CA HIS A 680 9.13 7.66 18.46
C HIS A 680 8.43 8.66 17.53
N ALA A 681 8.87 9.92 17.61
CA ALA A 681 8.24 11.04 16.91
C ALA A 681 7.95 10.70 15.45
N ASN A 682 6.68 10.87 15.07
CA ASN A 682 6.06 10.50 13.79
C ASN A 682 6.52 11.35 12.58
N GLY A 683 7.60 12.14 12.72
CA GLY A 683 8.17 12.93 11.62
C GLY A 683 7.25 14.00 11.00
N LEU A 684 6.04 14.18 11.55
CA LEU A 684 5.09 15.19 11.13
C LEU A 684 5.42 16.52 11.83
N PRO A 685 5.45 17.66 11.11
CA PRO A 685 5.56 18.95 11.76
C PRO A 685 4.34 19.16 12.68
N PRO A 686 4.51 19.72 13.89
CA PRO A 686 3.39 20.06 14.76
C PRO A 686 2.40 20.94 13.98
N PRO A 687 1.08 20.77 14.17
CA PRO A 687 0.08 21.56 13.46
C PRO A 687 0.40 23.05 13.62
N ARG A 688 0.50 23.74 12.48
CA ARG A 688 0.82 25.17 12.43
C ARG A 688 -0.27 25.97 13.17
N GLY A 689 0.11 26.56 14.30
CA GLY A 689 -0.59 27.69 14.96
C GLY A 689 -1.69 27.27 15.96
N GLY A 690 -1.57 27.50 17.27
CA GLY A 690 -0.53 28.13 18.04
C GLY A 690 -0.30 27.40 19.37
N PHE A 691 0.98 27.34 19.76
CA PHE A 691 1.41 26.95 21.08
C PHE A 691 1.87 28.20 21.82
N LEU A 692 1.35 28.40 23.03
CA LEU A 692 2.03 29.16 24.06
C LEU A 692 3.26 28.35 24.52
N PRO A 693 4.45 28.97 24.65
CA PRO A 693 5.64 28.27 25.11
C PRO A 693 5.58 28.08 26.63
N HIS A 694 5.64 26.84 27.10
CA HIS A 694 6.12 26.57 28.46
C HIS A 694 7.60 26.21 28.42
N ALA A 695 8.43 27.19 28.72
CA ALA A 695 9.72 26.94 29.36
C ALA A 695 9.45 26.46 30.81
N PRO A 696 10.23 25.52 31.35
CA PRO A 696 10.15 25.16 32.75
C PRO A 696 10.52 26.37 33.63
N PRO A 697 9.86 26.59 34.78
CA PRO A 697 10.28 27.63 35.70
C PRO A 697 11.70 27.31 36.20
N ALA A 698 12.63 28.23 35.97
CA ALA A 698 13.88 28.26 36.69
C ALA A 698 13.57 28.55 38.17
N ARG A 699 14.02 27.62 39.03
CA ARG A 699 14.11 27.63 40.50
C ARG A 699 13.29 28.63 41.30
#